data_AF-A0A3M8G899-F1
#
_entry.id   AF-A0A3M8G899-F1
#
_cell.length_a   1.000
_cell.length_b   1.000
_cell.length_c   1.000
_cell.angle_alpha   90.00
_cell.angle_beta   90.00
_cell.angle_gamma   90.00
#
_symmetry.space_group_name_H-M   'P 1'
#
loop_
_entity.id
_entity.type
_entity.pdbx_description
1 polymer ?
#
loop_
_entity_poly.entity_id
_entity_poly.type
_entity_poly.pdbx_seq_one_letter_code
_entity_poly.pdbx_strand_id
1 'polypeptide(L)'
;MWIKIDYKKEEFEYEIFKPDTISVSFEYSETAPLNNLDKSVRLSKIFPLVENSREIKIKNASLYFFDFENPYRVLGKISQKGSDNLRSNVYFSNGICSILLLDENRNLYDEFMAIVSVEPDSFENWEVENGLIKHVDFKLPEKQGLSVPEISPYDNLTKVEKVTLDEFVISMKILITKIETHDNYNLSTLSAIINEVNTFIKELQFLTYFVGDQPISLIEHDIDLLKDPLENQIMKQQILDRLIQINSSISYVSTQSYSGAIPILERRSLIRRNSLLGVGSTIRALNRLVEYIESAINKVDFKGILTEGIVDKATYLRGLGELPKYDSSDWSKLNLQTFNKKNGTNPNQKLAYFSSRLGFRETEYSITASINSITSGLSLEWSMMTITHEMLHSHVRLVLNSIFYGAENKTTEVNFDNFYETYLSYMLNRKLDDHSLIDSIRNVIFSYCCNTKYCGSLTTEMEYNPEGFKVEVPSKVNFWELFRNEYRNLNEIFVHVLDLHYFYGGRTSKYIPLIWCSWSAVPHINADIRQYILRSLLAIASKIDNNPYERWKLAVQKFRDILASNFPDESKFPIFTKLKEVIQNDEVLKNYYFNAFKNSLIIVDLVMKVFYSSNIRAKLLDDEHIIFERDETKQEEELVYNIEEGFYDLKIDCPIPFLFYSMTKILKGEYKINDIERETSLHFLAMNSKS
;
A
#
# COMPACT_ATOMS: atom_id res chain seq x y z
N MET A 1 -0.53 -28.37 -2.75
CA MET A 1 -0.77 -29.41 -1.72
C MET A 1 -1.17 -28.72 -0.42
N TRP A 2 -1.79 -29.43 0.52
CA TRP A 2 -2.15 -28.93 1.84
C TRP A 2 -1.50 -29.78 2.92
N ILE A 3 -0.92 -29.14 3.93
CA ILE A 3 -0.63 -29.80 5.21
C ILE A 3 -1.84 -29.59 6.12
N LYS A 4 -2.33 -30.67 6.72
CA LYS A 4 -3.49 -30.69 7.59
C LYS A 4 -3.12 -31.40 8.89
N ILE A 5 -3.56 -30.84 10.00
CA ILE A 5 -3.54 -31.51 11.29
C ILE A 5 -4.95 -31.66 11.83
N ASP A 6 -5.22 -32.81 12.44
CA ASP A 6 -6.48 -33.16 13.07
C ASP A 6 -6.24 -33.52 14.53
N TYR A 7 -7.06 -32.95 15.41
CA TYR A 7 -7.02 -33.30 16.83
C TYR A 7 -8.05 -34.40 17.11
N LYS A 8 -7.64 -35.48 17.77
CA LYS A 8 -8.56 -36.58 18.14
C LYS A 8 -9.65 -36.08 19.10
N LYS A 9 -10.91 -36.45 18.79
CA LYS A 9 -12.15 -35.93 19.41
C LYS A 9 -12.29 -36.18 20.92
N GLU A 10 -11.58 -37.15 21.47
CA GLU A 10 -11.82 -37.66 22.84
C GLU A 10 -11.03 -36.92 23.92
N GLU A 11 -10.08 -36.05 23.57
CA GLU A 11 -9.19 -35.38 24.54
C GLU A 11 -9.31 -33.84 24.56
N PHE A 12 -10.26 -33.27 23.81
CA PHE A 12 -10.42 -31.81 23.69
C PHE A 12 -11.06 -31.13 24.91
N GLU A 13 -11.41 -31.89 25.96
CA GLU A 13 -12.01 -31.36 27.19
C GLU A 13 -10.99 -30.66 28.11
N TYR A 14 -9.69 -30.80 27.86
CA TYR A 14 -8.65 -30.14 28.65
C TYR A 14 -7.58 -29.54 27.72
N GLU A 15 -7.25 -28.26 27.90
CA GLU A 15 -6.30 -27.46 27.10
C GLU A 15 -4.82 -27.95 27.13
N ILE A 16 -4.58 -29.21 27.49
CA ILE A 16 -3.23 -29.78 27.59
C ILE A 16 -2.84 -30.35 26.22
N PHE A 17 -1.91 -29.67 25.57
CA PHE A 17 -1.26 -30.12 24.35
C PHE A 17 -0.57 -31.47 24.56
N LYS A 18 -1.08 -32.52 23.90
CA LYS A 18 -0.41 -33.83 23.81
C LYS A 18 -0.11 -34.15 22.34
N PRO A 19 1.19 -34.20 21.94
CA PRO A 19 1.57 -34.45 20.56
C PRO A 19 0.88 -35.67 19.92
N ASP A 20 0.77 -36.78 20.65
CA ASP A 20 0.27 -38.08 20.18
C ASP A 20 -1.24 -38.13 19.89
N THR A 21 -1.95 -37.04 20.22
CA THR A 21 -3.36 -36.82 19.89
C THR A 21 -3.57 -36.11 18.55
N ILE A 22 -2.49 -35.65 17.92
CA ILE A 22 -2.51 -34.86 16.69
C ILE A 22 -2.05 -35.73 15.53
N SER A 23 -2.94 -35.95 14.55
CA SER A 23 -2.55 -36.56 13.29
C SER A 23 -2.16 -35.51 12.26
N VAL A 24 -1.14 -35.82 11.45
CA VAL A 24 -0.66 -35.01 10.33
C VAL A 24 -0.98 -35.72 9.03
N SER A 25 -1.51 -34.99 8.06
CA SER A 25 -1.80 -35.51 6.72
C SER A 25 -1.48 -34.49 5.64
N PHE A 26 -1.24 -34.99 4.43
CA PHE A 26 -0.97 -34.21 3.24
C PHE A 26 -2.05 -34.49 2.22
N GLU A 27 -2.75 -33.45 1.78
CA GLU A 27 -3.91 -33.57 0.90
C GLU A 27 -3.70 -32.78 -0.41
N TYR A 28 -4.04 -33.42 -1.53
CA TYR A 28 -3.98 -32.81 -2.86
C TYR A 28 -5.38 -32.35 -3.25
N SER A 29 -5.62 -31.06 -3.09
CA SER A 29 -6.86 -30.41 -3.49
C SER A 29 -6.57 -28.98 -3.95
N GLU A 30 -7.35 -28.50 -4.91
CA GLU A 30 -7.36 -27.09 -5.31
C GLU A 30 -7.84 -26.21 -4.15
N THR A 31 -8.92 -26.62 -3.49
CA THR A 31 -9.55 -25.93 -2.37
C THR A 31 -9.13 -26.50 -1.02
N ALA A 32 -9.49 -25.81 0.08
CA ALA A 32 -9.18 -26.29 1.42
C ALA A 32 -9.83 -27.66 1.68
N PRO A 33 -9.05 -28.68 2.10
CA PRO A 33 -9.53 -30.05 2.28
C PRO A 33 -10.29 -30.21 3.60
N LEU A 34 -11.50 -29.66 3.64
CA LEU A 34 -12.40 -29.74 4.78
C LEU A 34 -13.54 -30.70 4.47
N ASN A 35 -13.82 -31.60 5.39
CA ASN A 35 -14.96 -32.51 5.36
C ASN A 35 -15.94 -32.21 6.51
N ASN A 36 -17.18 -32.67 6.40
CA ASN A 36 -18.21 -32.41 7.43
C ASN A 36 -17.92 -33.07 8.80
N LEU A 37 -16.94 -33.97 8.89
CA LEU A 37 -16.56 -34.68 10.11
C LEU A 37 -15.42 -33.98 10.88
N ASP A 38 -14.73 -33.04 10.22
CA ASP A 38 -13.65 -32.21 10.75
C ASP A 38 -14.21 -31.29 11.84
N LYS A 39 -13.91 -31.61 13.10
CA LYS A 39 -14.34 -30.81 14.27
C LYS A 39 -13.26 -29.85 14.76
N SER A 40 -12.01 -30.28 14.72
CA SER A 40 -10.86 -29.48 15.16
C SER A 40 -9.70 -29.75 14.22
N VAL A 41 -9.53 -28.85 13.26
CA VAL A 41 -8.55 -28.97 12.16
C VAL A 41 -7.82 -27.65 11.98
N ARG A 42 -6.51 -27.74 11.72
CA ARG A 42 -5.72 -26.64 11.19
C ARG A 42 -5.06 -27.09 9.90
N LEU A 43 -4.96 -26.18 8.94
CA LEU A 43 -4.41 -26.48 7.63
C LEU A 43 -3.67 -25.28 7.06
N SER A 44 -2.75 -25.52 6.14
CA SER A 44 -2.07 -24.49 5.35
C SER A 44 -1.69 -25.03 3.98
N LYS A 45 -1.76 -24.16 2.98
CA LYS A 45 -1.29 -24.49 1.65
C LYS A 45 0.23 -24.54 1.67
N ILE A 46 0.78 -25.57 1.04
CA ILE A 46 2.22 -25.72 0.83
C ILE A 46 2.48 -26.08 -0.63
N PHE A 47 3.61 -25.61 -1.12
CA PHE A 47 4.01 -25.71 -2.51
C PHE A 47 5.32 -26.48 -2.59
N PRO A 48 5.43 -27.45 -3.51
CA PRO A 48 6.70 -28.14 -3.71
C PRO A 48 7.73 -27.20 -4.35
N LEU A 49 8.99 -27.38 -3.98
CA LEU A 49 10.10 -26.68 -4.61
C LEU A 49 10.17 -27.00 -6.11
N VAL A 50 10.00 -28.27 -6.48
CA VAL A 50 10.00 -28.77 -7.87
C VAL A 50 8.65 -29.41 -8.23
N GLU A 51 8.18 -29.23 -9.47
CA GLU A 51 6.86 -29.74 -9.92
C GLU A 51 6.71 -31.26 -9.81
N ASN A 52 7.81 -32.00 -9.95
CA ASN A 52 7.82 -33.47 -9.87
C ASN A 52 7.85 -34.03 -8.44
N SER A 53 7.44 -33.25 -7.43
CA SER A 53 7.36 -33.73 -6.05
C SER A 53 6.45 -34.95 -5.95
N ARG A 54 6.91 -35.99 -5.24
CA ARG A 54 6.14 -37.22 -5.05
C ARG A 54 4.84 -36.97 -4.29
N GLU A 55 3.85 -37.83 -4.53
CA GLU A 55 2.69 -37.94 -3.65
C GLU A 55 3.14 -38.38 -2.25
N ILE A 56 2.89 -37.54 -1.25
CA ILE A 56 3.35 -37.79 0.12
C ILE A 56 2.36 -38.68 0.86
N LYS A 57 2.83 -39.82 1.37
CA LYS A 57 2.10 -40.67 2.33
C LYS A 57 2.95 -40.87 3.58
N ILE A 58 2.92 -39.88 4.48
CA ILE A 58 3.67 -39.99 5.73
C ILE A 58 3.11 -41.10 6.59
N LYS A 59 3.92 -42.12 6.83
CA LYS A 59 3.75 -43.02 7.96
C LYS A 59 4.73 -42.66 9.06
N ASN A 60 6.03 -42.69 8.74
CA ASN A 60 7.10 -42.38 9.68
C ASN A 60 8.06 -41.39 9.03
N ALA A 61 8.20 -40.19 9.59
CA ALA A 61 9.09 -39.15 9.07
C ALA A 61 9.36 -38.07 10.12
N SER A 62 10.43 -37.31 9.92
CA SER A 62 10.67 -36.04 10.60
C SER A 62 10.22 -34.89 9.71
N LEU A 63 9.42 -33.99 10.26
CA LEU A 63 8.96 -32.77 9.59
C LEU A 63 9.64 -31.57 10.22
N TYR A 64 10.51 -30.91 9.45
CA TYR A 64 11.17 -29.69 9.89
C TYR A 64 10.48 -28.47 9.31
N PHE A 65 10.29 -27.46 10.16
CA PHE A 65 9.77 -26.15 9.82
C PHE A 65 10.84 -25.12 10.15
N PHE A 66 11.25 -24.33 9.16
CA PHE A 66 12.34 -23.38 9.30
C PHE A 66 11.87 -21.95 9.08
N ASP A 67 12.28 -21.04 9.98
CA ASP A 67 12.28 -19.60 9.75
C ASP A 67 13.69 -19.16 9.34
N PHE A 68 13.78 -18.49 8.19
CA PHE A 68 15.01 -17.91 7.68
C PHE A 68 14.75 -16.44 7.35
N GLU A 69 15.76 -15.61 7.57
CA GLU A 69 15.76 -14.21 7.15
C GLU A 69 15.49 -14.02 5.65
N ASN A 70 16.04 -14.88 4.79
CA ASN A 70 15.84 -14.84 3.34
C ASN A 70 15.49 -16.24 2.80
N PRO A 71 14.23 -16.67 2.93
CA PRO A 71 13.82 -18.01 2.53
C PRO A 71 13.91 -18.21 1.01
N TYR A 72 13.74 -17.16 0.21
CA TYR A 72 13.86 -17.25 -1.25
C TYR A 72 15.26 -17.68 -1.69
N ARG A 73 16.30 -17.04 -1.11
CA ARG A 73 17.70 -17.39 -1.36
C ARG A 73 18.04 -18.81 -0.92
N VAL A 74 17.52 -19.22 0.24
CA VAL A 74 17.67 -20.59 0.76
C VAL A 74 17.09 -21.61 -0.22
N LEU A 75 15.86 -21.41 -0.67
CA LEU A 75 15.20 -22.26 -1.66
C LEU A 75 15.96 -22.25 -3.00
N GLY A 76 16.55 -21.13 -3.40
CA GLY A 76 17.42 -21.01 -4.57
C GLY A 76 18.65 -21.91 -4.50
N LYS A 77 19.37 -21.88 -3.36
CA LYS A 77 20.53 -22.76 -3.14
C LYS A 77 20.15 -24.23 -3.20
N ILE A 78 19.03 -24.61 -2.58
CA ILE A 78 18.55 -26.00 -2.59
C ILE A 78 18.11 -26.43 -3.99
N SER A 79 17.42 -25.56 -4.73
CA SER A 79 17.00 -25.82 -6.11
C SER A 79 18.19 -26.12 -7.03
N GLN A 80 19.30 -25.38 -6.86
CA GLN A 80 20.48 -25.46 -7.71
C GLN A 80 21.48 -26.56 -7.29
N LYS A 81 21.68 -26.77 -5.99
CA LYS A 81 22.75 -27.64 -5.45
C LYS A 81 22.24 -28.91 -4.78
N GLY A 82 20.95 -28.97 -4.44
CA GLY A 82 20.35 -30.12 -3.76
C GLY A 82 20.23 -31.34 -4.66
N SER A 83 20.38 -32.51 -4.06
CA SER A 83 20.07 -33.77 -4.72
C SER A 83 18.61 -33.82 -5.17
N ASP A 84 18.29 -34.65 -6.17
CA ASP A 84 16.90 -34.87 -6.60
C ASP A 84 16.00 -35.30 -5.44
N ASN A 85 16.56 -36.07 -4.49
CA ASN A 85 15.86 -36.52 -3.30
C ASN A 85 15.55 -35.34 -2.36
N LEU A 86 16.53 -34.48 -2.09
CA LEU A 86 16.32 -33.30 -1.25
C LEU A 86 15.29 -32.35 -1.88
N ARG A 87 15.47 -32.02 -3.17
CA ARG A 87 14.57 -31.09 -3.88
C ARG A 87 13.12 -31.56 -3.91
N SER A 88 12.89 -32.86 -4.03
CA SER A 88 11.55 -33.46 -4.03
C SER A 88 10.88 -33.49 -2.66
N ASN A 89 11.62 -33.22 -1.58
CA ASN A 89 11.15 -33.26 -0.20
C ASN A 89 11.15 -31.89 0.50
N VAL A 90 11.47 -30.82 -0.24
CA VAL A 90 11.41 -29.44 0.25
C VAL A 90 10.15 -28.75 -0.28
N TYR A 91 9.45 -28.09 0.63
CA TYR A 91 8.23 -27.34 0.37
C TYR A 91 8.34 -25.94 0.93
N PHE A 92 7.49 -25.04 0.45
CA PHE A 92 7.39 -23.69 0.96
C PHE A 92 5.95 -23.24 1.20
N SER A 93 5.80 -22.23 2.05
CA SER A 93 4.51 -21.67 2.48
C SER A 93 4.58 -20.16 2.69
N ASN A 94 3.41 -19.56 2.92
CA ASN A 94 3.27 -18.15 3.31
C ASN A 94 3.54 -17.89 4.80
N GLY A 95 3.77 -18.93 5.60
CA GLY A 95 4.05 -18.80 7.03
C GLY A 95 5.37 -18.10 7.33
N ILE A 96 5.57 -17.71 8.59
CA ILE A 96 6.89 -17.28 9.08
C ILE A 96 7.90 -18.43 8.96
N CYS A 97 7.50 -19.63 9.39
CA CYS A 97 8.15 -20.89 9.06
C CYS A 97 7.83 -21.27 7.61
N SER A 98 8.50 -20.57 6.70
CA SER A 98 8.19 -20.56 5.28
C SER A 98 8.77 -21.75 4.53
N ILE A 99 9.78 -22.45 5.07
CA ILE A 99 10.39 -23.63 4.45
C ILE A 99 10.08 -24.86 5.28
N LEU A 100 9.66 -25.93 4.60
CA LEU A 100 9.40 -27.22 5.20
C LEU A 100 10.28 -28.29 4.55
N LEU A 101 10.85 -29.17 5.36
CA LEU A 101 11.58 -30.35 4.91
C LEU A 101 10.92 -31.60 5.46
N LEU A 102 10.63 -32.55 4.56
CA LEU A 102 10.20 -33.90 4.90
C LEU A 102 11.41 -34.84 4.88
N ASP A 103 11.82 -35.36 6.03
CA ASP A 103 12.93 -36.31 6.12
C ASP A 103 12.44 -37.69 6.60
N GLU A 104 12.25 -38.61 5.65
CA GLU A 104 11.84 -39.99 5.94
C GLU A 104 12.99 -40.86 6.48
N ASN A 105 14.25 -40.50 6.20
CA ASN A 105 15.41 -41.36 6.46
C ASN A 105 16.49 -40.70 7.35
N ARG A 106 16.24 -39.51 7.90
CA ARG A 106 17.15 -38.72 8.75
C ARG A 106 18.48 -38.32 8.09
N ASN A 107 18.55 -38.35 6.76
CA ASN A 107 19.76 -37.99 6.01
C ASN A 107 19.61 -36.68 5.23
N LEU A 108 18.37 -36.21 5.04
CA LEU A 108 18.10 -35.00 4.26
C LEU A 108 18.36 -33.74 5.07
N TYR A 109 18.18 -33.77 6.38
CA TYR A 109 18.49 -32.65 7.26
C TYR A 109 19.95 -32.20 7.15
N ASP A 110 20.90 -33.15 7.19
CA ASP A 110 22.33 -32.85 7.10
C ASP A 110 22.71 -32.29 5.72
N GLU A 111 22.16 -32.86 4.64
CA GLU A 111 22.35 -32.34 3.27
C GLU A 111 21.79 -30.91 3.15
N PHE A 112 20.58 -30.68 3.67
CA PHE A 112 19.92 -29.38 3.67
C PHE A 112 20.82 -28.35 4.38
N MET A 113 21.20 -28.62 5.64
CA MET A 113 22.01 -27.69 6.43
C MET A 113 23.38 -27.43 5.81
N ALA A 114 24.00 -28.44 5.19
CA ALA A 114 25.26 -28.27 4.46
C ALA A 114 25.13 -27.31 3.26
N ILE A 115 24.05 -27.43 2.47
CA ILE A 115 23.81 -26.59 1.28
C ILE A 115 23.42 -25.15 1.65
N VAL A 116 22.54 -24.99 2.65
CA VAL A 116 22.08 -23.67 3.08
C VAL A 116 23.24 -22.86 3.64
N SER A 117 24.10 -23.50 4.44
CA SER A 117 25.30 -22.93 5.08
C SER A 117 25.02 -21.66 5.92
N VAL A 118 23.77 -21.49 6.37
CA VAL A 118 23.32 -20.41 7.26
C VAL A 118 22.38 -21.06 8.27
N GLU A 119 22.49 -20.70 9.55
CA GLU A 119 21.56 -21.20 10.56
C GLU A 119 20.17 -20.57 10.39
N PRO A 120 19.08 -21.33 10.59
CA PRO A 120 17.75 -20.75 10.68
C PRO A 120 17.65 -19.87 11.93
N ASP A 121 16.85 -18.81 11.85
CA ASP A 121 16.53 -17.95 12.98
C ASP A 121 15.82 -18.77 14.07
N SER A 122 14.92 -19.66 13.64
CA SER A 122 14.27 -20.66 14.48
C SER A 122 13.87 -21.89 13.67
N PHE A 123 13.76 -23.04 14.34
CA PHE A 123 13.22 -24.25 13.71
C PHE A 123 12.40 -25.09 14.70
N GLU A 124 11.46 -25.87 14.16
CA GLU A 124 10.69 -26.87 14.89
C GLU A 124 10.68 -28.16 14.10
N ASN A 125 10.85 -29.28 14.80
CA ASN A 125 10.88 -30.64 14.26
C ASN A 125 9.75 -31.46 14.88
N TRP A 126 8.92 -32.07 14.04
CA TRP A 126 7.93 -33.05 14.46
C TRP A 126 8.38 -34.45 14.04
N GLU A 127 8.59 -35.33 15.01
CA GLU A 127 8.73 -36.75 14.73
C GLU A 127 7.34 -37.37 14.60
N VAL A 128 6.99 -37.83 13.40
CA VAL A 128 5.69 -38.40 13.07
C VAL A 128 5.82 -39.92 12.96
N GLU A 129 4.98 -40.65 13.68
CA GLU A 129 4.87 -42.12 13.58
C GLU A 129 3.43 -42.55 13.39
N ASN A 130 3.19 -43.42 12.40
CA ASN A 130 1.86 -43.80 11.94
C ASN A 130 0.93 -42.60 11.71
N GLY A 131 1.48 -41.49 11.20
CA GLY A 131 0.76 -40.24 10.95
C GLY A 131 0.41 -39.43 12.21
N LEU A 132 0.89 -39.80 13.39
CA LEU A 132 0.71 -39.05 14.65
C LEU A 132 2.00 -38.37 15.07
N ILE A 133 1.93 -37.15 15.60
CA ILE A 133 3.11 -36.48 16.17
C ILE A 133 3.49 -37.20 17.46
N LYS A 134 4.70 -37.73 17.57
CA LYS A 134 5.20 -38.39 18.79
C LYS A 134 6.05 -37.47 19.63
N HIS A 135 6.87 -36.68 18.97
CA HIS A 135 7.80 -35.77 19.61
C HIS A 135 7.84 -34.45 18.86
N VAL A 136 8.00 -33.36 19.62
CA VAL A 136 8.19 -32.01 19.09
C VAL A 136 9.43 -31.45 19.77
N ASP A 137 10.40 -31.05 18.96
CA ASP A 137 11.60 -30.34 19.40
C ASP A 137 11.67 -29.00 18.66
N PHE A 138 12.20 -27.96 19.31
CA PHE A 138 12.30 -26.65 18.68
C PHE A 138 13.44 -25.80 19.27
N LYS A 139 13.99 -24.95 18.41
CA LYS A 139 14.95 -23.90 18.75
C LYS A 139 14.31 -22.55 18.49
N LEU A 140 14.23 -21.73 19.53
CA LEU A 140 13.84 -20.31 19.43
C LEU A 140 15.09 -19.45 19.25
N PRO A 141 14.95 -18.24 18.68
CA PRO A 141 16.03 -17.26 18.66
C PRO A 141 16.37 -16.82 20.09
N GLU A 142 17.58 -16.33 20.30
CA GLU A 142 17.90 -15.64 21.55
C GLU A 142 17.08 -14.35 21.65
N LYS A 143 16.43 -14.15 22.80
CA LYS A 143 15.64 -12.94 23.03
C LYS A 143 16.55 -11.71 22.98
N GLN A 144 16.24 -10.82 22.06
CA GLN A 144 16.89 -9.51 22.04
C GLN A 144 16.12 -8.59 22.98
N GLY A 145 16.81 -7.98 23.93
CA GLY A 145 16.19 -6.97 24.78
C GLY A 145 15.83 -5.76 23.94
N LEU A 146 14.53 -5.46 23.84
CA LEU A 146 14.07 -4.30 23.07
C LEU A 146 13.82 -3.12 24.00
N SER A 147 14.36 -1.97 23.62
CA SER A 147 14.04 -0.70 24.27
C SER A 147 12.97 0.00 23.45
N VAL A 148 11.75 -0.02 23.96
CA VAL A 148 10.64 0.80 23.44
C VAL A 148 10.33 1.92 24.44
N PRO A 149 9.76 3.05 23.98
CA PRO A 149 9.33 4.10 24.90
C PRO A 149 8.30 3.58 25.92
N GLU A 150 8.32 4.14 27.13
CA GLU A 150 7.30 3.84 28.13
C GLU A 150 5.98 4.54 27.79
N ILE A 151 4.87 3.90 28.11
CA ILE A 151 3.54 4.48 27.98
C ILE A 151 3.28 5.40 29.18
N SER A 152 2.87 6.63 28.89
CA SER A 152 2.60 7.66 29.90
C SER A 152 1.46 7.22 30.83
N PRO A 153 1.49 7.57 32.13
CA PRO A 153 0.41 7.24 33.04
C PRO A 153 -0.93 7.83 32.58
N TYR A 154 -2.00 7.05 32.63
CA TYR A 154 -3.35 7.45 32.19
C TYR A 154 -4.45 7.15 33.22
N ASP A 155 -4.08 6.93 34.48
CA ASP A 155 -4.97 6.59 35.60
C ASP A 155 -6.03 7.66 35.93
N ASN A 156 -5.86 8.88 35.44
CA ASN A 156 -6.81 9.95 35.68
C ASN A 156 -7.91 10.00 34.60
N LEU A 157 -7.74 9.37 33.44
CA LEU A 157 -8.73 9.44 32.36
C LEU A 157 -10.08 8.80 32.72
N THR A 158 -11.12 9.12 31.94
CA THR A 158 -12.45 8.52 32.07
C THR A 158 -12.41 7.01 31.80
N LYS A 159 -13.45 6.28 32.21
CA LYS A 159 -13.51 4.82 32.02
C LYS A 159 -13.40 4.42 30.54
N VAL A 160 -14.05 5.16 29.63
CA VAL A 160 -14.04 4.82 28.20
C VAL A 160 -12.65 5.02 27.59
N GLU A 161 -11.99 6.13 27.91
CA GLU A 161 -10.62 6.43 27.49
C GLU A 161 -9.64 5.38 28.02
N LYS A 162 -9.74 5.04 29.32
CA LYS A 162 -8.92 4.00 29.96
C LYS A 162 -9.07 2.64 29.30
N VAL A 163 -10.29 2.17 29.08
CA VAL A 163 -10.52 0.85 28.45
C VAL A 163 -9.91 0.79 27.05
N THR A 164 -9.98 1.89 26.29
CA THR A 164 -9.36 1.98 24.96
C THR A 164 -7.83 1.91 25.03
N LEU A 165 -7.24 2.59 26.01
CA LEU A 165 -5.79 2.55 26.26
C LEU A 165 -5.32 1.22 26.85
N ASP A 166 -6.10 0.58 27.72
CA ASP A 166 -5.80 -0.73 28.28
C ASP A 166 -5.68 -1.78 27.16
N GLU A 167 -6.59 -1.75 26.19
CA GLU A 167 -6.53 -2.60 25.00
C GLU A 167 -5.25 -2.34 24.19
N PHE A 168 -4.84 -1.07 24.04
CA PHE A 168 -3.56 -0.70 23.41
C PHE A 168 -2.38 -1.29 24.17
N VAL A 169 -2.30 -1.08 25.49
CA VAL A 169 -1.19 -1.54 26.33
C VAL A 169 -1.07 -3.06 26.29
N ILE A 170 -2.19 -3.78 26.39
CA ILE A 170 -2.22 -5.24 26.34
C ILE A 170 -1.77 -5.73 24.96
N SER A 171 -2.37 -5.20 23.90
CA SER A 171 -2.04 -5.58 22.52
C SER A 171 -0.58 -5.29 22.17
N MET A 172 -0.05 -4.14 22.62
CA MET A 172 1.34 -3.75 22.38
C MET A 172 2.32 -4.63 23.16
N LYS A 173 2.05 -4.95 24.43
CA LYS A 173 2.88 -5.89 25.22
C LYS A 173 2.96 -7.26 24.56
N ILE A 174 1.83 -7.77 24.07
CA ILE A 174 1.76 -9.04 23.33
C ILE A 174 2.60 -8.95 22.06
N LEU A 175 2.47 -7.85 21.31
CA LEU A 175 3.22 -7.65 20.06
C LEU A 175 4.74 -7.55 20.31
N ILE A 176 5.18 -6.74 21.28
CA ILE A 176 6.59 -6.59 21.64
C ILE A 176 7.19 -7.93 22.02
N THR A 177 6.51 -8.71 22.88
CA THR A 177 7.01 -10.04 23.28
C THR A 177 7.23 -10.97 22.08
N LYS A 178 6.36 -10.88 21.06
CA LYS A 178 6.48 -11.68 19.83
C LYS A 178 7.64 -11.20 18.96
N ILE A 179 7.83 -9.89 18.85
CA ILE A 179 8.96 -9.27 18.15
C ILE A 179 10.26 -9.72 18.83
N GLU A 180 10.42 -9.52 20.13
CA GLU A 180 11.58 -9.99 20.91
C GLU A 180 11.92 -11.47 20.70
N THR A 181 10.91 -12.30 20.39
CA THR A 181 11.07 -13.74 20.20
C THR A 181 11.25 -14.15 18.74
N HIS A 182 10.73 -13.43 17.76
CA HIS A 182 10.65 -13.90 16.36
C HIS A 182 11.15 -12.90 15.31
N ASP A 183 11.33 -11.63 15.66
CA ASP A 183 11.68 -10.60 14.68
C ASP A 183 12.18 -9.32 15.36
N ASN A 184 13.31 -8.74 14.95
CA ASN A 184 13.72 -7.42 15.46
C ASN A 184 13.17 -6.25 14.62
N TYR A 185 12.31 -6.56 13.65
CA TYR A 185 11.83 -5.60 12.68
C TYR A 185 10.70 -4.72 13.24
N ASN A 186 10.52 -3.53 12.65
CA ASN A 186 9.50 -2.54 13.03
C ASN A 186 9.63 -1.86 14.40
N LEU A 187 10.77 -1.94 15.07
CA LEU A 187 11.00 -1.23 16.34
C LEU A 187 10.80 0.29 16.24
N SER A 188 11.27 0.90 15.15
CA SER A 188 11.04 2.32 14.90
C SER A 188 9.54 2.60 14.79
N THR A 189 8.81 1.76 14.06
CA THR A 189 7.36 1.88 13.83
C THR A 189 6.60 1.78 15.13
N LEU A 190 6.93 0.80 15.97
CA LEU A 190 6.32 0.67 17.29
C LEU A 190 6.66 1.84 18.20
N SER A 191 7.91 2.29 18.18
CA SER A 191 8.35 3.43 18.99
C SER A 191 7.62 4.72 18.57
N ALA A 192 7.45 4.95 17.27
CA ALA A 192 6.69 6.07 16.74
C ALA A 192 5.21 6.00 17.17
N ILE A 193 4.58 4.82 17.07
CA ILE A 193 3.19 4.62 17.51
C ILE A 193 3.03 4.85 19.01
N ILE A 194 3.95 4.34 19.84
CA ILE A 194 3.90 4.56 21.30
C ILE A 194 4.04 6.04 21.62
N ASN A 195 4.96 6.75 20.94
CA ASN A 195 5.12 8.19 21.11
C ASN A 195 3.85 8.97 20.71
N GLU A 196 3.19 8.56 19.63
CA GLU A 196 1.93 9.17 19.21
C GLU A 196 0.80 8.92 20.22
N VAL A 197 0.68 7.70 20.74
CA VAL A 197 -0.27 7.40 21.81
C VAL A 197 0.03 8.19 23.08
N ASN A 198 1.31 8.42 23.40
CA ASN A 198 1.71 9.32 24.49
C ASN A 198 1.26 10.77 24.25
N THR A 199 1.24 11.24 23.01
CA THR A 199 0.64 12.53 22.65
C THR A 199 -0.86 12.53 22.90
N PHE A 200 -1.58 11.49 22.47
CA PHE A 200 -3.02 11.35 22.71
C PHE A 200 -3.39 11.31 24.20
N ILE A 201 -2.58 10.63 25.02
CA ILE A 201 -2.78 10.61 26.47
C ILE A 201 -2.70 12.03 27.04
N LYS A 202 -1.70 12.82 26.63
CA LYS A 202 -1.55 14.22 27.08
C LYS A 202 -2.72 15.09 26.62
N GLU A 203 -3.18 14.91 25.38
CA GLU A 203 -4.36 15.61 24.85
C GLU A 203 -5.63 15.29 25.62
N LEU A 204 -5.92 14.01 25.85
CA LEU A 204 -7.11 13.58 26.61
C LEU A 204 -7.07 14.08 28.06
N GLN A 205 -5.88 14.08 28.69
CA GLN A 205 -5.70 14.64 30.03
C GLN A 205 -5.98 16.14 30.04
N PHE A 206 -5.41 16.88 29.09
CA PHE A 206 -5.65 18.31 28.95
C PHE A 206 -7.12 18.61 28.67
N LEU A 207 -7.77 17.94 27.73
CA LEU A 207 -9.19 18.15 27.38
C LEU A 207 -10.14 17.73 28.52
N THR A 208 -9.69 16.93 29.48
CA THR A 208 -10.49 16.50 30.63
C THR A 208 -10.38 17.45 31.80
N TYR A 209 -9.18 17.97 32.06
CA TYR A 209 -8.91 18.75 33.27
C TYR A 209 -8.60 20.22 33.01
N PHE A 210 -8.16 20.56 31.80
CA PHE A 210 -7.60 21.87 31.44
C PHE A 210 -6.51 22.34 32.42
N VAL A 211 -5.68 21.40 32.88
CA VAL A 211 -4.54 21.66 33.78
C VAL A 211 -3.23 21.42 33.03
N GLY A 212 -2.29 22.35 33.22
CA GLY A 212 -0.97 22.32 32.60
C GLY A 212 -0.93 23.09 31.28
N ASP A 213 0.24 23.04 30.63
CA ASP A 213 0.43 23.66 29.32
C ASP A 213 -0.41 22.92 28.27
N GLN A 214 -1.08 23.68 27.41
CA GLN A 214 -1.81 23.14 26.27
C GLN A 214 -0.85 22.32 25.40
N PRO A 215 -1.15 21.03 25.12
CA PRO A 215 -0.31 20.20 24.27
C PRO A 215 -0.04 20.88 22.93
N ILE A 216 1.17 20.76 22.39
CA ILE A 216 1.60 21.42 21.14
C ILE A 216 0.62 21.15 19.98
N SER A 217 0.07 19.95 19.93
CA SER A 217 -0.96 19.55 18.97
C SER A 217 -2.27 20.34 19.10
N LEU A 218 -2.59 20.84 20.31
CA LEU A 218 -3.78 21.62 20.60
C LEU A 218 -3.54 23.14 20.64
N ILE A 219 -2.30 23.65 20.78
CA ILE A 219 -1.98 25.07 21.07
C ILE A 219 -2.72 26.11 20.20
N GLU A 220 -3.00 25.81 18.93
CA GLU A 220 -3.64 26.77 18.03
C GLU A 220 -5.19 26.75 18.09
N HIS A 221 -5.78 25.79 18.80
CA HIS A 221 -7.19 25.84 19.13
C HIS A 221 -7.40 26.86 20.25
N ASP A 222 -8.35 27.78 20.03
CA ASP A 222 -8.78 28.70 21.07
C ASP A 222 -9.20 27.88 22.31
N ILE A 223 -8.53 28.16 23.43
CA ILE A 223 -8.78 27.44 24.69
C ILE A 223 -10.22 27.61 25.15
N ASP A 224 -10.87 28.74 24.83
CA ASP A 224 -12.25 28.98 25.16
C ASP A 224 -13.21 28.19 24.26
N LEU A 225 -12.82 27.94 23.01
CA LEU A 225 -13.53 27.00 22.12
C LEU A 225 -13.36 25.55 22.61
N LEU A 226 -12.15 25.15 23.04
CA LEU A 226 -11.94 23.80 23.57
C LEU A 226 -12.72 23.54 24.87
N LYS A 227 -13.05 24.58 25.64
CA LYS A 227 -13.92 24.51 26.82
C LYS A 227 -15.39 24.39 26.47
N ASP A 228 -15.80 24.70 25.23
CA ASP A 228 -17.17 24.43 24.79
C ASP A 228 -17.43 22.91 24.87
N PRO A 229 -18.54 22.47 25.49
CA PRO A 229 -18.79 21.05 25.69
C PRO A 229 -18.87 20.23 24.39
N LEU A 230 -19.40 20.81 23.32
CA LEU A 230 -19.55 20.11 22.04
C LEU A 230 -18.20 19.96 21.35
N GLU A 231 -17.44 21.05 21.25
CA GLU A 231 -16.09 21.01 20.65
C GLU A 231 -15.14 20.12 21.46
N ASN A 232 -15.18 20.19 22.81
CA ASN A 232 -14.42 19.28 23.66
C ASN A 232 -14.75 17.81 23.36
N GLN A 233 -16.04 17.50 23.25
CA GLN A 233 -16.50 16.14 22.96
C GLN A 233 -16.05 15.68 21.57
N ILE A 234 -16.15 16.55 20.55
CA ILE A 234 -15.69 16.26 19.19
C ILE A 234 -14.19 15.93 19.19
N MET A 235 -13.36 16.76 19.83
CA MET A 235 -11.91 16.56 19.89
C MET A 235 -11.55 15.25 20.61
N LYS A 236 -12.18 14.98 21.76
CA LYS A 236 -11.98 13.71 22.47
C LYS A 236 -12.38 12.50 21.61
N GLN A 237 -13.51 12.59 20.91
CA GLN A 237 -13.96 11.49 20.06
C GLN A 237 -13.00 11.25 18.89
N GLN A 238 -12.44 12.30 18.28
CA GLN A 238 -11.43 12.16 17.22
C GLN A 238 -10.17 11.44 17.71
N ILE A 239 -9.68 11.78 18.92
CA ILE A 239 -8.53 11.12 19.52
C ILE A 239 -8.84 9.65 19.81
N LEU A 240 -10.02 9.36 20.38
CA LEU A 240 -10.46 7.99 20.64
C LEU A 240 -10.61 7.17 19.35
N ASP A 241 -11.15 7.75 18.29
CA ASP A 241 -11.29 7.08 17.00
C ASP A 241 -9.93 6.72 16.39
N ARG A 242 -8.90 7.56 16.58
CA ARG A 242 -7.51 7.25 16.19
C ARG A 242 -6.93 6.09 17.01
N LEU A 243 -7.13 6.11 18.33
CA LEU A 243 -6.71 5.01 19.22
C LEU A 243 -7.37 3.67 18.83
N ILE A 244 -8.67 3.69 18.53
CA ILE A 244 -9.41 2.50 18.08
C ILE A 244 -8.86 1.94 16.77
N GLN A 245 -8.49 2.81 15.82
CA GLN A 245 -7.86 2.41 14.56
C GLN A 245 -6.49 1.77 14.79
N ILE A 246 -5.67 2.34 15.67
CA ILE A 246 -4.37 1.79 16.06
C ILE A 246 -4.56 0.41 16.69
N ASN A 247 -5.44 0.27 17.68
CA ASN A 247 -5.74 -1.01 18.34
C ASN A 247 -6.15 -2.08 17.34
N SER A 248 -7.11 -1.76 16.46
CA SER A 248 -7.58 -2.68 15.43
C SER A 248 -6.42 -3.15 14.54
N SER A 249 -5.54 -2.23 14.14
CA SER A 249 -4.40 -2.53 13.28
C SER A 249 -3.36 -3.41 13.98
N ILE A 250 -3.05 -3.13 15.24
CA ILE A 250 -2.12 -3.93 16.06
C ILE A 250 -2.63 -5.36 16.22
N SER A 251 -3.92 -5.57 16.47
CA SER A 251 -4.50 -6.92 16.59
C SER A 251 -4.31 -7.74 15.30
N TYR A 252 -4.51 -7.11 14.13
CA TYR A 252 -4.27 -7.76 12.84
C TYR A 252 -2.79 -8.06 12.62
N VAL A 253 -1.90 -7.08 12.79
CA VAL A 253 -0.45 -7.27 12.61
C VAL A 253 0.07 -8.36 13.54
N SER A 254 -0.25 -8.28 14.84
CA SER A 254 0.18 -9.25 15.86
C SER A 254 -0.28 -10.67 15.54
N THR A 255 -1.46 -10.84 14.95
CA THR A 255 -1.97 -12.18 14.63
C THR A 255 -1.47 -12.68 13.29
N GLN A 256 -1.43 -11.83 12.25
CA GLN A 256 -1.05 -12.25 10.90
C GLN A 256 0.45 -12.50 10.77
N SER A 257 1.30 -11.71 11.46
CA SER A 257 2.76 -11.88 11.43
C SER A 257 3.22 -13.16 12.13
N TYR A 258 2.59 -13.52 13.25
CA TYR A 258 3.16 -14.50 14.20
C TYR A 258 2.28 -15.73 14.44
N SER A 259 1.13 -15.86 13.77
CA SER A 259 0.43 -17.15 13.77
C SER A 259 1.25 -18.17 12.98
N GLY A 260 1.44 -19.38 13.52
CA GLY A 260 2.33 -20.38 12.94
C GLY A 260 3.82 -20.06 13.13
N ALA A 261 4.17 -19.11 14.00
CA ALA A 261 5.52 -19.00 14.56
C ALA A 261 5.76 -20.13 15.57
N ILE A 262 7.02 -20.49 15.77
CA ILE A 262 7.42 -21.55 16.68
C ILE A 262 7.17 -21.11 18.14
N PRO A 263 6.50 -21.90 18.98
CA PRO A 263 5.93 -23.23 18.70
C PRO A 263 4.65 -23.17 17.85
N ILE A 264 4.66 -23.82 16.68
CA ILE A 264 3.65 -23.71 15.61
C ILE A 264 2.25 -24.07 16.12
N LEU A 265 2.16 -25.05 17.01
CA LEU A 265 0.89 -25.60 17.47
C LEU A 265 0.24 -24.76 18.57
N GLU A 266 0.96 -23.81 19.18
CA GLU A 266 0.45 -22.95 20.25
C GLU A 266 -0.71 -22.07 19.76
N ARG A 267 -0.63 -21.55 18.52
CA ARG A 267 -1.55 -20.50 18.05
C ARG A 267 -2.21 -20.82 16.73
N ARG A 268 -3.45 -20.35 16.60
CA ARG A 268 -4.24 -20.49 15.38
C ARG A 268 -4.34 -19.16 14.65
N SER A 269 -4.07 -19.16 13.34
CA SER A 269 -4.30 -17.97 12.51
C SER A 269 -5.79 -17.63 12.41
N LEU A 270 -6.07 -16.32 12.35
CA LEU A 270 -7.39 -15.78 11.98
C LEU A 270 -7.71 -16.08 10.51
N ILE A 271 -6.70 -16.22 9.66
CA ILE A 271 -6.85 -16.59 8.25
C ILE A 271 -7.03 -18.10 8.18
N ARG A 272 -8.28 -18.56 8.10
CA ARG A 272 -8.62 -19.98 8.28
C ARG A 272 -7.99 -20.92 7.24
N ARG A 273 -7.82 -20.47 5.99
CA ARG A 273 -7.05 -21.20 4.94
C ARG A 273 -5.58 -21.41 5.33
N ASN A 274 -5.02 -20.58 6.20
CA ASN A 274 -3.65 -20.71 6.68
C ASN A 274 -3.65 -20.81 8.21
N SER A 275 -4.57 -21.60 8.76
CA SER A 275 -4.79 -21.72 10.21
C SER A 275 -3.65 -22.40 10.97
N LEU A 276 -2.80 -23.18 10.26
CA LEU A 276 -1.64 -23.86 10.82
C LEU A 276 -0.38 -22.99 10.78
N LEU A 277 0.13 -22.67 9.60
CA LEU A 277 1.41 -21.97 9.39
C LEU A 277 1.27 -20.44 9.31
N GLY A 278 0.05 -19.91 9.26
CA GLY A 278 -0.19 -18.47 9.14
C GLY A 278 0.28 -17.87 7.83
N VAL A 279 0.54 -16.55 7.85
CA VAL A 279 0.91 -15.74 6.67
C VAL A 279 2.08 -14.79 6.96
N GLY A 280 2.95 -15.17 7.90
CA GLY A 280 4.00 -14.28 8.41
C GLY A 280 4.96 -13.77 7.34
N SER A 281 5.40 -14.61 6.39
CA SER A 281 6.29 -14.16 5.31
C SER A 281 5.59 -13.19 4.34
N THR A 282 4.29 -13.38 4.11
CA THR A 282 3.46 -12.46 3.34
C THR A 282 3.35 -11.10 4.02
N ILE A 283 3.24 -11.05 5.36
CA ILE A 283 3.23 -9.78 6.11
C ILE A 283 4.58 -9.09 6.08
N ARG A 284 5.68 -9.83 6.26
CA ARG A 284 7.04 -9.27 6.15
C ARG A 284 7.26 -8.64 4.76
N ALA A 285 6.83 -9.32 3.69
CA ALA A 285 6.89 -8.80 2.33
C ALA A 285 6.05 -7.53 2.12
N LEU A 286 4.82 -7.48 2.68
CA LEU A 286 3.98 -6.29 2.63
C LEU A 286 4.60 -5.10 3.38
N ASN A 287 5.11 -5.34 4.60
CA ASN A 287 5.80 -4.28 5.37
C ASN A 287 7.01 -3.75 4.60
N ARG A 288 7.83 -4.63 4.03
CA ARG A 288 8.99 -4.21 3.24
C ARG A 288 8.59 -3.37 2.02
N LEU A 289 7.52 -3.76 1.33
CA LEU A 289 6.99 -2.97 0.21
C LEU A 289 6.60 -1.55 0.67
N VAL A 290 5.87 -1.45 1.79
CA VAL A 290 5.45 -0.17 2.37
C VAL A 290 6.65 0.68 2.78
N GLU A 291 7.59 0.12 3.54
CA GLU A 291 8.80 0.83 3.97
C GLU A 291 9.67 1.28 2.80
N TYR A 292 9.77 0.46 1.75
CA TYR A 292 10.50 0.81 0.55
C TYR A 292 9.86 2.03 -0.16
N ILE A 293 8.53 2.05 -0.27
CA ILE A 293 7.78 3.19 -0.82
C ILE A 293 7.99 4.44 0.05
N GLU A 294 7.83 4.33 1.37
CA GLU A 294 8.03 5.45 2.30
C GLU A 294 9.46 5.99 2.25
N SER A 295 10.47 5.12 2.24
CA SER A 295 11.89 5.47 2.11
C SER A 295 12.18 6.24 0.82
N ALA A 296 11.57 5.84 -0.30
CA ALA A 296 11.71 6.53 -1.56
C ALA A 296 11.02 7.90 -1.54
N ILE A 297 9.79 8.00 -1.05
CA ILE A 297 9.04 9.26 -0.95
C ILE A 297 9.76 10.26 -0.03
N ASN A 298 10.33 9.78 1.09
CA ASN A 298 11.08 10.59 2.06
C ASN A 298 12.41 11.15 1.51
N LYS A 299 12.79 10.84 0.27
CA LYS A 299 13.91 11.52 -0.40
C LYS A 299 13.65 13.01 -0.61
N VAL A 300 12.40 13.45 -0.58
CA VAL A 300 12.02 14.86 -0.73
C VAL A 300 11.15 15.30 0.45
N ASP A 301 11.60 16.31 1.17
CA ASP A 301 10.84 16.92 2.27
C ASP A 301 9.81 17.92 1.75
N PHE A 302 8.76 17.44 1.07
CA PHE A 302 7.73 18.33 0.51
C PHE A 302 7.10 19.22 1.58
N LYS A 303 6.90 18.68 2.79
CA LYS A 303 6.34 19.43 3.91
C LYS A 303 7.25 20.60 4.26
N GLY A 304 8.51 20.35 4.62
CA GLY A 304 9.47 21.41 4.97
C GLY A 304 9.71 22.40 3.84
N ILE A 305 9.73 21.96 2.58
CA ILE A 305 9.85 22.84 1.41
C ILE A 305 8.64 23.81 1.34
N LEU A 306 7.43 23.28 1.44
CA LEU A 306 6.20 24.06 1.32
C LEU A 306 5.97 25.02 2.49
N THR A 307 6.54 24.71 3.66
CA THR A 307 6.26 25.45 4.90
C THR A 307 7.39 26.40 5.32
N GLU A 308 8.65 26.03 5.06
CA GLU A 308 9.83 26.80 5.46
C GLU A 308 10.61 27.33 4.25
N GLY A 309 10.60 26.61 3.12
CA GLY A 309 11.51 26.83 2.00
C GLY A 309 11.06 27.89 0.98
N ILE A 310 9.76 28.17 0.88
CA ILE A 310 9.16 28.99 -0.18
C ILE A 310 8.81 30.43 0.28
N VAL A 311 8.99 30.73 1.57
CA VAL A 311 8.52 31.98 2.19
C VAL A 311 9.36 33.20 1.77
N ASP A 312 10.57 33.00 1.25
CA ASP A 312 11.51 34.09 1.01
C ASP A 312 11.71 34.39 -0.50
N LYS A 313 11.14 35.53 -0.94
CA LYS A 313 11.36 36.27 -2.22
C LYS A 313 10.57 35.82 -3.46
N ALA A 314 9.81 36.76 -4.03
CA ALA A 314 9.23 36.91 -5.38
C ALA A 314 9.48 35.78 -6.42
N THR A 315 9.13 34.55 -6.07
CA THR A 315 9.30 33.37 -6.92
C THR A 315 7.91 32.83 -7.13
N TYR A 316 7.31 33.06 -8.30
CA TYR A 316 5.94 32.67 -8.61
C TYR A 316 5.89 31.86 -9.91
N LEU A 317 4.82 31.09 -10.11
CA LEU A 317 4.62 30.37 -11.37
C LEU A 317 4.28 31.38 -12.48
N ARG A 318 5.12 31.47 -13.50
CA ARG A 318 4.88 32.33 -14.67
C ARG A 318 3.72 31.81 -15.51
N GLY A 319 3.18 32.68 -16.37
CA GLY A 319 2.12 32.30 -17.31
C GLY A 319 0.72 32.20 -16.69
N LEU A 320 0.49 32.69 -15.47
CA LEU A 320 -0.82 32.63 -14.81
C LEU A 320 -1.74 33.83 -15.13
N GLY A 321 -1.26 34.89 -15.78
CA GLY A 321 -1.96 36.18 -15.90
C GLY A 321 -3.40 36.12 -16.46
N GLU A 322 -3.74 35.08 -17.22
CA GLU A 322 -5.09 34.89 -17.81
C GLU A 322 -5.81 33.63 -17.31
N LEU A 323 -5.58 33.19 -16.06
CA LEU A 323 -6.25 32.00 -15.52
C LEU A 323 -7.76 31.99 -15.85
N PRO A 324 -8.25 30.88 -16.41
CA PRO A 324 -7.65 29.54 -16.41
C PRO A 324 -6.84 29.21 -17.67
N LYS A 325 -6.60 30.18 -18.56
CA LYS A 325 -5.55 30.02 -19.57
C LYS A 325 -4.20 30.19 -18.88
N TYR A 326 -3.27 29.29 -19.17
CA TYR A 326 -1.97 29.28 -18.55
C TYR A 326 -0.88 28.82 -19.52
N ASP A 327 0.35 29.17 -19.20
CA ASP A 327 1.56 28.62 -19.81
C ASP A 327 2.43 27.97 -18.73
N SER A 328 2.58 26.65 -18.81
CA SER A 328 3.33 25.82 -17.84
C SER A 328 4.78 25.55 -18.27
N SER A 329 5.23 26.10 -19.40
CA SER A 329 6.55 25.82 -20.00
C SER A 329 7.72 26.06 -19.05
N ASP A 330 7.64 27.13 -18.25
CA ASP A 330 8.69 27.53 -17.31
C ASP A 330 8.53 26.92 -15.89
N TRP A 331 7.44 26.21 -15.60
CA TRP A 331 7.15 25.75 -14.23
C TRP A 331 8.16 24.74 -13.70
N SER A 332 8.79 23.95 -14.56
CA SER A 332 9.81 22.96 -14.15
C SER A 332 11.07 23.60 -13.56
N LYS A 333 11.31 24.90 -13.82
CA LYS A 333 12.39 25.66 -13.18
C LYS A 333 12.16 25.86 -11.68
N LEU A 334 10.91 25.71 -11.24
CA LEU A 334 10.46 25.84 -9.85
C LEU A 334 10.01 24.49 -9.28
N ASN A 335 10.52 23.38 -9.81
CA ASN A 335 10.22 22.06 -9.29
C ASN A 335 10.66 21.94 -7.82
N LEU A 336 9.80 21.41 -6.96
CA LEU A 336 10.05 21.40 -5.52
C LEU A 336 11.31 20.64 -5.13
N GLN A 337 11.72 19.63 -5.91
CA GLN A 337 12.93 18.88 -5.62
C GLN A 337 14.21 19.75 -5.64
N THR A 338 14.21 20.89 -6.34
CA THR A 338 15.37 21.79 -6.39
C THR A 338 15.56 22.58 -5.09
N PHE A 339 14.52 22.67 -4.27
CA PHE A 339 14.55 23.33 -2.96
C PHE A 339 14.83 22.37 -1.81
N ASN A 340 15.00 21.08 -2.11
CA ASN A 340 15.18 20.04 -1.13
C ASN A 340 16.55 20.16 -0.44
N LYS A 341 16.56 20.58 0.83
CA LYS A 341 17.79 20.75 1.63
C LYS A 341 18.13 19.53 2.48
N LYS A 342 17.15 18.68 2.79
CA LYS A 342 17.26 17.52 3.68
C LYS A 342 16.30 16.42 3.20
N ASN A 343 16.49 15.20 3.70
CA ASN A 343 15.46 14.16 3.54
C ASN A 343 14.25 14.52 4.40
N GLY A 344 13.05 14.17 3.90
CA GLY A 344 11.82 14.30 4.66
C GLY A 344 11.80 13.32 5.83
N THR A 345 11.11 13.72 6.89
CA THR A 345 10.69 12.80 7.94
C THR A 345 9.24 12.42 7.66
N ASN A 346 8.95 11.12 7.51
CA ASN A 346 7.55 10.68 7.52
C ASN A 346 7.08 10.68 8.98
N PRO A 347 6.13 11.54 9.37
CA PRO A 347 5.66 11.57 10.75
C PRO A 347 4.88 10.31 11.12
N ASN A 348 4.28 9.61 10.16
CA ASN A 348 3.32 8.55 10.43
C ASN A 348 3.75 7.24 9.76
N GLN A 349 4.53 6.42 10.47
CA GLN A 349 4.81 5.05 10.04
C GLN A 349 3.52 4.23 10.07
N LYS A 350 3.26 3.47 8.99
CA LYS A 350 2.00 2.73 8.81
C LYS A 350 2.12 1.28 9.23
N LEU A 351 1.10 0.78 9.93
CA LEU A 351 0.92 -0.65 10.18
C LEU A 351 0.31 -1.32 8.95
N ALA A 352 1.05 -2.25 8.34
CA ALA A 352 0.57 -2.95 7.15
C ALA A 352 -0.03 -4.33 7.49
N TYR A 353 -1.22 -4.64 6.96
CA TYR A 353 -1.87 -5.93 7.16
C TYR A 353 -2.86 -6.29 6.05
N PHE A 354 -3.29 -7.55 5.99
CA PHE A 354 -4.32 -8.01 5.05
C PHE A 354 -5.71 -7.91 5.66
N SER A 355 -6.67 -7.35 4.92
CA SER A 355 -8.05 -7.15 5.37
C SER A 355 -9.04 -7.84 4.45
N SER A 356 -9.98 -8.58 5.04
CA SER A 356 -11.13 -9.14 4.33
C SER A 356 -12.27 -8.13 4.17
N ARG A 357 -12.29 -7.07 4.98
CA ARG A 357 -13.37 -6.07 5.00
C ARG A 357 -13.02 -4.82 4.20
N LEU A 358 -11.79 -4.33 4.35
CA LEU A 358 -11.38 -3.03 3.79
C LEU A 358 -10.80 -3.16 2.37
N GLY A 359 -10.27 -4.32 1.99
CA GLY A 359 -9.55 -4.47 0.74
C GLY A 359 -8.25 -3.66 0.75
N PHE A 360 -7.95 -3.03 -0.38
CA PHE A 360 -6.89 -2.02 -0.47
C PHE A 360 -7.38 -0.70 0.11
N ARG A 361 -6.72 -0.20 1.15
CA ARG A 361 -7.09 1.08 1.77
C ARG A 361 -5.96 1.68 2.57
N GLU A 362 -5.73 2.97 2.37
CA GLU A 362 -4.91 3.78 3.27
C GLU A 362 -5.74 4.48 4.36
N THR A 363 -5.20 4.50 5.58
CA THR A 363 -5.63 5.36 6.69
C THR A 363 -4.43 6.03 7.34
N GLU A 364 -4.66 6.91 8.32
CA GLU A 364 -3.59 7.66 9.01
C GLU A 364 -2.47 6.76 9.55
N TYR A 365 -2.83 5.68 10.25
CA TYR A 365 -1.89 4.76 10.92
C TYR A 365 -1.76 3.38 10.27
N SER A 366 -2.48 3.12 9.18
CA SER A 366 -2.47 1.79 8.57
C SER A 366 -2.57 1.82 7.06
N ILE A 367 -2.08 0.74 6.46
CA ILE A 367 -2.25 0.44 5.04
C ILE A 367 -2.70 -1.00 4.92
N THR A 368 -3.84 -1.23 4.28
CA THR A 368 -4.39 -2.57 4.14
C THR A 368 -4.28 -3.06 2.71
N ALA A 369 -3.93 -4.34 2.56
CA ALA A 369 -4.07 -5.08 1.31
C ALA A 369 -5.29 -6.00 1.38
N SER A 370 -5.88 -6.35 0.23
CA SER A 370 -6.96 -7.35 0.20
C SER A 370 -6.46 -8.72 0.67
N ILE A 371 -7.24 -9.42 1.50
CA ILE A 371 -6.92 -10.80 1.90
C ILE A 371 -6.79 -11.76 0.71
N ASN A 372 -7.45 -11.46 -0.41
CA ASN A 372 -7.34 -12.23 -1.64
C ASN A 372 -5.93 -12.14 -2.25
N SER A 373 -5.19 -11.07 -1.99
CA SER A 373 -3.82 -10.91 -2.47
C SER A 373 -2.84 -11.91 -1.85
N ILE A 374 -3.19 -12.57 -0.74
CA ILE A 374 -2.38 -13.65 -0.17
C ILE A 374 -2.29 -14.85 -1.14
N THR A 375 -3.37 -15.11 -1.88
CA THR A 375 -3.45 -16.23 -2.84
C THR A 375 -3.40 -15.79 -4.30
N SER A 376 -3.60 -14.51 -4.56
CA SER A 376 -3.76 -13.98 -5.91
C SER A 376 -3.10 -12.61 -6.05
N GLY A 377 -2.07 -12.31 -5.25
CA GLY A 377 -1.35 -11.03 -5.25
C GLY A 377 -0.62 -10.71 -6.55
N LEU A 378 -0.48 -11.69 -7.44
CA LEU A 378 -0.01 -11.50 -8.81
C LEU A 378 -1.14 -11.45 -9.86
N SER A 379 -2.37 -11.82 -9.50
CA SER A 379 -3.49 -11.67 -10.43
C SER A 379 -3.71 -10.20 -10.78
N LEU A 380 -4.32 -9.93 -11.94
CA LEU A 380 -4.59 -8.56 -12.40
C LEU A 380 -5.61 -7.86 -11.49
N GLU A 381 -6.53 -8.62 -10.89
CA GLU A 381 -7.63 -8.15 -10.04
C GLU A 381 -7.18 -7.82 -8.62
N TRP A 382 -6.28 -8.64 -8.05
CA TRP A 382 -5.84 -8.52 -6.65
C TRP A 382 -4.36 -8.17 -6.51
N SER A 383 -3.80 -7.50 -7.52
CA SER A 383 -2.38 -7.20 -7.62
C SER A 383 -1.86 -6.43 -6.41
N MET A 384 -0.72 -6.87 -5.87
CA MET A 384 0.01 -6.14 -4.82
C MET A 384 0.44 -4.74 -5.26
N MET A 385 0.57 -4.49 -6.56
CA MET A 385 0.86 -3.15 -7.09
C MET A 385 -0.23 -2.12 -6.73
N THR A 386 -1.46 -2.55 -6.38
CA THR A 386 -2.51 -1.62 -5.93
C THR A 386 -2.11 -0.86 -4.66
N ILE A 387 -1.21 -1.41 -3.83
CA ILE A 387 -0.69 -0.72 -2.64
C ILE A 387 0.07 0.57 -3.01
N THR A 388 0.69 0.66 -4.19
CA THR A 388 1.41 1.88 -4.60
C THR A 388 0.47 3.07 -4.72
N HIS A 389 -0.72 2.83 -5.27
CA HIS A 389 -1.79 3.81 -5.40
C HIS A 389 -2.28 4.29 -4.03
N GLU A 390 -2.58 3.34 -3.13
CA GLU A 390 -3.06 3.65 -1.78
C GLU A 390 -2.02 4.43 -0.96
N MET A 391 -0.74 4.06 -1.05
CA MET A 391 0.34 4.79 -0.37
C MET A 391 0.48 6.23 -0.88
N LEU A 392 0.23 6.46 -2.18
CA LEU A 392 0.26 7.81 -2.74
C LEU A 392 -0.88 8.69 -2.23
N HIS A 393 -2.05 8.14 -1.91
CA HIS A 393 -3.11 8.96 -1.27
C HIS A 393 -2.62 9.63 0.01
N SER A 394 -1.83 8.92 0.83
CA SER A 394 -1.22 9.48 2.04
C SER A 394 -0.27 10.63 1.71
N HIS A 395 0.65 10.38 0.78
CA HIS A 395 1.65 11.36 0.37
C HIS A 395 1.02 12.62 -0.22
N VAL A 396 0.06 12.46 -1.13
CA VAL A 396 -0.65 13.58 -1.75
C VAL A 396 -1.48 14.34 -0.72
N ARG A 397 -2.10 13.65 0.25
CA ARG A 397 -2.80 14.32 1.36
C ARG A 397 -1.86 15.16 2.19
N LEU A 398 -0.66 14.68 2.51
CA LEU A 398 0.37 15.47 3.22
C LEU A 398 0.79 16.71 2.41
N VAL A 399 0.96 16.58 1.09
CA VAL A 399 1.28 17.71 0.20
C VAL A 399 0.14 18.73 0.17
N LEU A 400 -1.09 18.30 -0.09
CA LEU A 400 -2.26 19.18 -0.11
C LEU A 400 -2.48 19.83 1.26
N ASN A 401 -2.28 19.07 2.34
CA ASN A 401 -2.35 19.61 3.69
C ASN A 401 -1.28 20.67 3.93
N SER A 402 -0.04 20.45 3.48
CA SER A 402 1.02 21.45 3.60
C SER A 402 0.69 22.72 2.82
N ILE A 403 0.01 22.60 1.67
CA ILE A 403 -0.40 23.75 0.84
C ILE A 403 -1.45 24.62 1.55
N PHE A 404 -2.47 23.99 2.16
CA PHE A 404 -3.62 24.71 2.71
C PHE A 404 -3.62 24.85 4.23
N TYR A 405 -2.81 24.08 4.94
CA TYR A 405 -2.81 23.98 6.41
C TYR A 405 -1.40 24.13 7.02
N GLY A 406 -0.35 24.31 6.19
CA GLY A 406 1.01 24.58 6.66
C GLY A 406 1.68 23.42 7.42
N ALA A 407 2.76 23.72 8.15
CA ALA A 407 3.60 22.72 8.83
C ALA A 407 2.86 21.96 9.94
N GLU A 408 1.79 22.53 10.46
CA GLU A 408 1.14 22.01 11.65
C GLU A 408 -0.18 21.28 11.37
N ASN A 409 -0.59 21.08 10.10
CA ASN A 409 -1.92 20.54 9.73
C ASN A 409 -3.08 21.34 10.38
N LYS A 410 -2.93 22.65 10.51
CA LYS A 410 -3.86 23.50 11.26
C LYS A 410 -4.34 24.67 10.41
N THR A 411 -5.65 24.80 10.27
CA THR A 411 -6.30 26.01 9.78
C THR A 411 -7.20 26.54 10.85
N THR A 412 -7.00 27.80 11.21
CA THR A 412 -8.08 28.65 11.66
C THR A 412 -8.91 29.06 10.43
N GLU A 413 -10.20 29.33 10.57
CA GLU A 413 -11.01 29.95 9.50
C GLU A 413 -10.33 31.21 8.93
N VAL A 414 -9.60 31.92 9.79
CA VAL A 414 -8.79 33.12 9.48
C VAL A 414 -7.75 32.86 8.38
N ASN A 415 -7.13 31.69 8.30
CA ASN A 415 -6.13 31.39 7.25
C ASN A 415 -6.78 31.20 5.87
N PHE A 416 -7.95 30.55 5.81
CA PHE A 416 -8.68 30.38 4.56
C PHE A 416 -9.26 31.68 4.04
N ASP A 417 -9.70 32.55 4.94
CA ASP A 417 -10.13 33.91 4.60
C ASP A 417 -9.03 34.66 3.85
N ASN A 418 -7.82 34.63 4.41
CA ASN A 418 -6.66 35.25 3.78
C ASN A 418 -6.35 34.64 2.41
N PHE A 419 -6.45 33.31 2.25
CA PHE A 419 -6.24 32.66 0.95
C PHE A 419 -7.29 33.05 -0.07
N TYR A 420 -8.57 33.13 0.35
CA TYR A 420 -9.67 33.56 -0.51
C TYR A 420 -9.49 35.02 -0.94
N GLU A 421 -9.19 35.93 -0.01
CA GLU A 421 -8.99 37.35 -0.33
C GLU A 421 -7.76 37.56 -1.23
N THR A 422 -6.69 36.80 -1.01
CA THR A 422 -5.49 36.80 -1.88
C THR A 422 -5.85 36.35 -3.30
N TYR A 423 -6.59 35.25 -3.42
CA TYR A 423 -7.05 34.74 -4.71
C TYR A 423 -8.06 35.68 -5.39
N LEU A 424 -8.96 36.31 -4.64
CA LEU A 424 -9.91 37.29 -5.17
C LEU A 424 -9.17 38.53 -5.70
N SER A 425 -8.27 39.09 -4.90
CA SER A 425 -7.40 40.21 -5.30
C SER A 425 -6.61 39.88 -6.56
N TYR A 426 -6.06 38.67 -6.64
CA TYR A 426 -5.40 38.17 -7.83
C TYR A 426 -6.29 38.16 -9.07
N MET A 427 -7.49 37.58 -8.95
CA MET A 427 -8.43 37.45 -10.06
C MET A 427 -8.93 38.82 -10.56
N LEU A 428 -9.03 39.81 -9.68
CA LEU A 428 -9.41 41.20 -10.00
C LEU A 428 -8.25 41.99 -10.63
N ASN A 429 -7.05 41.91 -10.06
CA ASN A 429 -5.94 42.79 -10.41
C ASN A 429 -4.97 42.19 -11.45
N ARG A 430 -4.95 40.86 -11.61
CA ARG A 430 -4.05 40.10 -12.50
C ARG A 430 -2.56 40.40 -12.31
N LYS A 431 -2.16 40.83 -11.11
CA LYS A 431 -0.76 41.09 -10.74
C LYS A 431 -0.21 39.94 -9.91
N LEU A 432 1.03 39.53 -10.22
CA LEU A 432 1.75 38.44 -9.55
C LEU A 432 2.94 38.94 -8.71
N ASP A 433 3.22 40.24 -8.74
CA ASP A 433 4.49 40.81 -8.26
C ASP A 433 4.71 40.65 -6.74
N ASP A 434 3.62 40.46 -5.99
CA ASP A 434 3.63 40.24 -4.53
C ASP A 434 3.34 38.77 -4.13
N HIS A 435 3.26 37.85 -5.10
CA HIS A 435 2.93 36.45 -4.82
C HIS A 435 4.15 35.57 -4.63
N SER A 436 4.03 34.65 -3.68
CA SER A 436 4.96 33.54 -3.51
C SER A 436 4.62 32.35 -4.43
N LEU A 437 5.49 31.35 -4.45
CA LEU A 437 5.27 30.12 -5.21
C LEU A 437 4.08 29.35 -4.61
N ILE A 438 3.92 29.38 -3.29
CA ILE A 438 2.78 28.73 -2.64
C ILE A 438 1.46 29.41 -3.00
N ASP A 439 1.44 30.74 -3.11
CA ASP A 439 0.24 31.47 -3.57
C ASP A 439 -0.08 31.15 -5.03
N SER A 440 0.94 31.00 -5.86
CA SER A 440 0.77 30.56 -7.25
C SER A 440 0.15 29.17 -7.36
N ILE A 441 0.63 28.22 -6.54
CA ILE A 441 0.10 26.86 -6.45
C ILE A 441 -1.37 26.89 -6.00
N ARG A 442 -1.69 27.67 -4.95
CA ARG A 442 -3.07 27.85 -4.47
C ARG A 442 -3.97 28.45 -5.56
N ASN A 443 -3.50 29.47 -6.27
CA ASN A 443 -4.25 30.12 -7.35
C ASN A 443 -4.57 29.15 -8.50
N VAL A 444 -3.64 28.26 -8.85
CA VAL A 444 -3.87 27.19 -9.83
C VAL A 444 -4.97 26.25 -9.36
N ILE A 445 -4.88 25.76 -8.12
CA ILE A 445 -5.86 24.82 -7.54
C ILE A 445 -7.25 25.48 -7.44
N PHE A 446 -7.31 26.70 -6.93
CA PHE A 446 -8.56 27.46 -6.80
C PHE A 446 -9.18 27.81 -8.16
N SER A 447 -8.36 28.09 -9.17
CA SER A 447 -8.84 28.27 -10.55
C SER A 447 -9.47 27.00 -11.09
N TYR A 448 -8.85 25.83 -10.88
CA TYR A 448 -9.46 24.54 -11.23
C TYR A 448 -10.82 24.38 -10.54
N CYS A 449 -10.89 24.59 -9.22
CA CYS A 449 -12.13 24.45 -8.45
C CYS A 449 -13.24 25.39 -8.95
N CYS A 450 -12.95 26.69 -9.12
CA CYS A 450 -13.94 27.64 -9.62
C CYS A 450 -14.52 27.25 -10.98
N ASN A 451 -13.69 26.69 -11.87
CA ASN A 451 -14.12 26.30 -13.21
C ASN A 451 -14.93 25.02 -13.27
N THR A 452 -14.97 24.19 -12.22
CA THR A 452 -15.74 22.94 -12.27
C THR A 452 -17.24 23.19 -12.41
N LYS A 453 -17.74 24.35 -11.97
CA LYS A 453 -19.14 24.78 -12.18
C LYS A 453 -19.52 24.96 -13.65
N TYR A 454 -18.55 25.22 -14.52
CA TYR A 454 -18.79 25.49 -15.95
C TYR A 454 -18.25 24.38 -16.85
N CYS A 455 -17.16 23.74 -16.44
CA CYS A 455 -16.46 22.73 -17.23
C CYS A 455 -16.67 21.31 -16.72
N GLY A 456 -17.26 21.13 -15.54
CA GLY A 456 -17.32 19.86 -14.84
C GLY A 456 -15.98 19.49 -14.18
N SER A 457 -15.98 18.33 -13.53
CA SER A 457 -14.82 17.71 -12.88
C SER A 457 -14.84 16.20 -13.11
N LEU A 458 -14.04 15.43 -12.35
CA LEU A 458 -14.10 13.97 -12.41
C LEU A 458 -15.49 13.44 -12.04
N THR A 459 -16.10 14.04 -11.01
CA THR A 459 -17.41 13.61 -10.46
C THR A 459 -18.57 14.49 -10.92
N THR A 460 -18.32 15.76 -11.27
CA THR A 460 -19.36 16.67 -11.75
C THR A 460 -19.45 16.59 -13.27
N GLU A 461 -20.58 16.10 -13.76
CA GLU A 461 -20.90 16.07 -15.18
C GLU A 461 -21.45 17.42 -15.63
N MET A 462 -20.92 17.93 -16.75
CA MET A 462 -21.38 19.16 -17.39
C MET A 462 -21.35 18.95 -18.91
N GLU A 463 -22.39 19.44 -19.59
CA GLU A 463 -22.42 19.45 -21.06
C GLU A 463 -21.38 20.40 -21.63
N TYR A 464 -20.97 20.11 -22.86
CA TYR A 464 -19.98 20.90 -23.57
C TYR A 464 -20.51 22.32 -23.82
N ASN A 465 -19.87 23.28 -23.18
CA ASN A 465 -20.10 24.69 -23.42
C ASN A 465 -19.02 25.26 -24.38
N PRO A 466 -19.40 25.66 -25.62
CA PRO A 466 -18.47 26.29 -26.56
C PRO A 466 -18.04 27.70 -26.15
N GLU A 467 -18.80 28.39 -25.28
CA GLU A 467 -18.42 29.70 -24.73
C GLU A 467 -17.15 29.61 -23.86
N GLY A 468 -16.72 28.40 -23.49
CA GLY A 468 -15.45 28.13 -22.85
C GLY A 468 -15.44 28.45 -21.35
N PHE A 469 -14.25 28.74 -20.82
CA PHE A 469 -14.04 29.01 -19.41
C PHE A 469 -14.61 30.38 -19.02
N LYS A 470 -15.51 30.42 -18.03
CA LYS A 470 -15.89 31.64 -17.32
C LYS A 470 -15.38 31.49 -15.90
N VAL A 471 -14.43 32.33 -15.48
CA VAL A 471 -14.00 32.36 -14.08
C VAL A 471 -14.73 33.49 -13.38
N GLU A 472 -15.84 33.15 -12.75
CA GLU A 472 -16.43 33.98 -11.71
C GLU A 472 -15.97 33.42 -10.37
N VAL A 473 -15.38 34.29 -9.53
CA VAL A 473 -15.02 33.92 -8.17
C VAL A 473 -16.33 33.87 -7.37
N PRO A 474 -16.76 32.70 -6.85
CA PRO A 474 -17.96 32.60 -6.05
C PRO A 474 -17.85 33.42 -4.76
N SER A 475 -18.97 33.67 -4.09
CA SER A 475 -18.93 34.15 -2.71
C SER A 475 -18.11 33.19 -1.84
N LYS A 476 -17.46 33.72 -0.82
CA LYS A 476 -16.57 32.99 0.09
C LYS A 476 -17.16 31.67 0.62
N VAL A 477 -18.42 31.67 1.07
CA VAL A 477 -19.11 30.46 1.55
C VAL A 477 -19.21 29.40 0.44
N ASN A 478 -19.68 29.81 -0.75
CA ASN A 478 -19.83 28.92 -1.90
C ASN A 478 -18.48 28.44 -2.46
N PHE A 479 -17.43 29.25 -2.33
CA PHE A 479 -16.08 28.88 -2.72
C PHE A 479 -15.55 27.76 -1.82
N TRP A 480 -15.86 27.81 -0.53
CA TRP A 480 -15.39 26.81 0.42
C TRP A 480 -16.05 25.45 0.23
N GLU A 481 -17.36 25.43 0.00
CA GLU A 481 -18.07 24.21 -0.38
C GLU A 481 -17.54 23.63 -1.68
N LEU A 482 -17.26 24.48 -2.68
CA LEU A 482 -16.71 24.06 -3.95
C LEU A 482 -15.34 23.41 -3.80
N PHE A 483 -14.44 24.03 -3.04
CA PHE A 483 -13.12 23.45 -2.75
C PHE A 483 -13.23 22.11 -2.01
N ARG A 484 -14.08 22.02 -0.97
CA ARG A 484 -14.29 20.77 -0.22
C ARG A 484 -14.81 19.65 -1.13
N ASN A 485 -15.74 19.95 -2.02
CA ASN A 485 -16.31 18.99 -2.97
C ASN A 485 -15.27 18.51 -4.00
N GLU A 486 -14.34 19.39 -4.40
CA GLU A 486 -13.31 19.09 -5.40
C GLU A 486 -11.99 18.57 -4.82
N TYR A 487 -11.79 18.65 -3.49
CA TYR A 487 -10.58 18.17 -2.82
C TYR A 487 -10.30 16.70 -3.12
N ARG A 488 -11.34 15.86 -3.14
CA ARG A 488 -11.23 14.45 -3.53
C ARG A 488 -10.73 14.32 -4.97
N ASN A 489 -11.29 15.07 -5.92
CA ASN A 489 -10.89 15.00 -7.32
C ASN A 489 -9.45 15.46 -7.54
N LEU A 490 -9.02 16.52 -6.84
CA LEU A 490 -7.62 16.97 -6.84
C LEU A 490 -6.68 15.87 -6.38
N ASN A 491 -6.99 15.22 -5.27
CA ASN A 491 -6.20 14.13 -4.72
C ASN A 491 -6.08 12.98 -5.73
N GLU A 492 -7.17 12.59 -6.38
CA GLU A 492 -7.21 11.51 -7.37
C GLU A 492 -6.39 11.82 -8.63
N ILE A 493 -6.44 13.07 -9.14
CA ILE A 493 -5.62 13.50 -10.28
C ILE A 493 -4.13 13.41 -9.92
N PHE A 494 -3.74 13.92 -8.75
CA PHE A 494 -2.35 13.85 -8.26
C PHE A 494 -1.88 12.40 -8.16
N VAL A 495 -2.66 11.55 -7.49
CA VAL A 495 -2.31 10.15 -7.26
C VAL A 495 -2.15 9.42 -8.58
N HIS A 496 -3.11 9.48 -9.51
CA HIS A 496 -3.00 8.75 -10.78
C HIS A 496 -1.85 9.20 -11.67
N VAL A 497 -1.56 10.50 -11.70
CA VAL A 497 -0.41 11.02 -12.46
C VAL A 497 0.89 10.54 -11.81
N LEU A 498 1.06 10.71 -10.50
CA LEU A 498 2.28 10.29 -9.81
C LEU A 498 2.47 8.76 -9.83
N ASP A 499 1.40 7.99 -9.69
CA ASP A 499 1.44 6.52 -9.69
C ASP A 499 2.02 6.00 -11.00
N LEU A 500 1.48 6.48 -12.13
CA LEU A 500 1.99 6.17 -13.47
C LEU A 500 3.49 6.49 -13.59
N HIS A 501 3.93 7.67 -13.14
CA HIS A 501 5.31 8.12 -13.36
C HIS A 501 6.33 7.54 -12.37
N TYR A 502 5.93 7.29 -11.13
CA TYR A 502 6.79 6.74 -10.08
C TYR A 502 6.92 5.22 -10.16
N PHE A 503 5.80 4.49 -10.16
CA PHE A 503 5.83 3.03 -10.00
C PHE A 503 5.80 2.28 -11.33
N TYR A 504 5.16 2.85 -12.34
CA TYR A 504 5.06 2.25 -13.69
C TYR A 504 6.08 2.85 -14.67
N GLY A 505 6.92 3.78 -14.20
CA GLY A 505 7.95 4.44 -15.00
C GLY A 505 7.42 5.18 -16.22
N GLY A 506 6.16 5.62 -16.18
CA GLY A 506 5.48 6.28 -17.29
C GLY A 506 4.97 5.32 -18.37
N ARG A 507 4.81 4.01 -18.12
CA ARG A 507 4.36 3.05 -19.15
C ARG A 507 2.84 2.95 -19.21
N THR A 508 2.22 3.79 -20.02
CA THR A 508 0.76 3.85 -20.18
C THR A 508 0.18 2.54 -20.69
N SER A 509 0.91 1.83 -21.56
CA SER A 509 0.48 0.54 -22.14
C SER A 509 0.36 -0.59 -21.11
N LYS A 510 0.98 -0.44 -19.94
CA LYS A 510 0.92 -1.40 -18.83
C LYS A 510 0.07 -0.88 -17.67
N TYR A 511 0.24 0.40 -17.34
CA TYR A 511 -0.52 1.06 -16.28
C TYR A 511 -2.02 0.94 -16.47
N ILE A 512 -2.52 1.34 -17.65
CA ILE A 512 -3.96 1.40 -17.91
C ILE A 512 -4.62 0.02 -17.83
N PRO A 513 -4.10 -1.05 -18.47
CA PRO A 513 -4.68 -2.38 -18.28
C PRO A 513 -4.69 -2.84 -16.82
N LEU A 514 -3.59 -2.62 -16.09
CA LEU A 514 -3.44 -3.09 -14.71
C LEU A 514 -4.45 -2.41 -13.77
N ILE A 515 -4.63 -1.07 -13.85
CA ILE A 515 -5.60 -0.38 -13.00
C ILE A 515 -7.04 -0.76 -13.35
N TRP A 516 -7.36 -0.95 -14.63
CA TRP A 516 -8.73 -1.32 -15.04
C TRP A 516 -9.09 -2.74 -14.61
N CYS A 517 -8.14 -3.67 -14.66
CA CYS A 517 -8.35 -5.00 -14.08
C CYS A 517 -8.58 -4.94 -12.57
N SER A 518 -7.77 -4.18 -11.84
CA SER A 518 -7.96 -3.99 -10.39
C SER A 518 -9.32 -3.37 -10.07
N TRP A 519 -9.72 -2.32 -10.78
CA TRP A 519 -11.04 -1.68 -10.59
C TRP A 519 -12.21 -2.57 -10.99
N SER A 520 -12.04 -3.49 -11.95
CA SER A 520 -13.10 -4.40 -12.37
C SER A 520 -13.55 -5.35 -11.24
N ALA A 521 -12.69 -5.59 -10.25
CA ALA A 521 -13.02 -6.34 -9.04
C ALA A 521 -13.88 -5.55 -8.05
N VAL A 522 -14.00 -4.23 -8.21
CA VAL A 522 -14.75 -3.34 -7.31
C VAL A 522 -16.18 -3.15 -7.84
N PRO A 523 -17.23 -3.54 -7.07
CA PRO A 523 -18.62 -3.46 -7.54
C PRO A 523 -19.08 -2.06 -7.96
N HIS A 524 -18.54 -1.01 -7.33
CA HIS A 524 -18.95 0.38 -7.51
C HIS A 524 -18.50 1.01 -8.84
N ILE A 525 -17.57 0.41 -9.59
CA ILE A 525 -17.09 0.98 -10.86
C ILE A 525 -18.23 1.19 -11.87
N ASN A 526 -19.26 0.33 -11.83
CA ASN A 526 -20.42 0.41 -12.71
C ASN A 526 -21.27 1.68 -12.50
N ALA A 527 -21.25 2.24 -11.28
CA ALA A 527 -22.07 3.39 -10.90
C ALA A 527 -21.57 4.69 -11.52
N ASP A 528 -20.26 4.83 -11.74
CA ASP A 528 -19.66 6.05 -12.29
C ASP A 528 -18.39 5.71 -13.07
N ILE A 529 -18.57 5.21 -14.30
CA ILE A 529 -17.46 4.89 -15.22
C ILE A 529 -16.73 6.16 -15.70
N ARG A 530 -17.42 7.30 -15.67
CA ARG A 530 -16.95 8.57 -16.24
C ARG A 530 -15.69 9.06 -15.54
N GLN A 531 -15.68 9.04 -14.20
CA GLN A 531 -14.49 9.45 -13.45
C GLN A 531 -13.26 8.58 -13.75
N TYR A 532 -13.42 7.26 -13.92
CA TYR A 532 -12.31 6.33 -14.20
C TYR A 532 -11.71 6.55 -15.59
N ILE A 533 -12.57 6.85 -16.58
CA ILE A 533 -12.15 7.26 -17.92
C ILE A 533 -11.36 8.56 -17.85
N LEU A 534 -11.87 9.59 -17.15
CA LEU A 534 -11.17 10.88 -17.03
C LEU A 534 -9.82 10.73 -16.34
N ARG A 535 -9.73 9.98 -15.25
CA ARG A 535 -8.46 9.65 -14.57
C ARG A 535 -7.45 9.00 -15.53
N SER A 536 -7.91 8.03 -16.31
CA SER A 536 -7.10 7.34 -17.32
C SER A 536 -6.58 8.30 -18.40
N LEU A 537 -7.47 9.14 -18.95
CA LEU A 537 -7.11 10.12 -19.98
C LEU A 537 -6.13 11.17 -19.45
N LEU A 538 -6.32 11.67 -18.23
CA LEU A 538 -5.42 12.64 -17.60
C LEU A 538 -4.04 12.04 -17.31
N ALA A 539 -3.99 10.78 -16.83
CA ALA A 539 -2.74 10.06 -16.65
C ALA A 539 -2.00 9.89 -17.98
N ILE A 540 -2.68 9.50 -19.06
CA ILE A 540 -2.07 9.41 -20.41
C ILE A 540 -1.60 10.80 -20.87
N ALA A 541 -2.43 11.83 -20.72
CA ALA A 541 -2.14 13.19 -21.15
C ALA A 541 -0.96 13.82 -20.42
N SER A 542 -0.60 13.33 -19.24
CA SER A 542 0.60 13.77 -18.50
C SER A 542 1.92 13.49 -19.25
N LYS A 543 1.90 12.58 -20.24
CA LYS A 543 3.05 12.28 -21.12
C LYS A 543 3.08 13.07 -22.43
N ILE A 544 2.05 13.88 -22.70
CA ILE A 544 1.88 14.54 -23.99
C ILE A 544 2.08 16.04 -23.78
N ASP A 545 3.15 16.58 -24.36
CA ASP A 545 3.45 18.02 -24.34
C ASP A 545 2.87 18.68 -25.60
N ASN A 546 1.64 19.18 -25.50
CA ASN A 546 0.93 19.84 -26.59
C ASN A 546 -0.20 20.73 -26.06
N ASN A 547 -0.91 21.43 -26.94
CA ASN A 547 -2.10 22.18 -26.56
C ASN A 547 -3.23 21.23 -26.06
N PRO A 548 -4.20 21.72 -25.26
CA PRO A 548 -5.21 20.88 -24.63
C PRO A 548 -6.03 20.00 -25.59
N TYR A 549 -6.34 20.49 -26.78
CA TYR A 549 -7.14 19.75 -27.75
C TYR A 549 -6.36 18.61 -28.39
N GLU A 550 -5.08 18.84 -28.74
CA GLU A 550 -4.22 17.77 -29.26
C GLU A 550 -3.88 16.75 -28.17
N ARG A 551 -3.63 17.18 -26.93
CA ARG A 551 -3.46 16.26 -25.78
C ARG A 551 -4.67 15.35 -25.61
N TRP A 552 -5.87 15.92 -25.71
CA TRP A 552 -7.12 15.16 -25.66
C TRP A 552 -7.20 14.10 -26.77
N LYS A 553 -7.01 14.49 -28.03
CA LYS A 553 -7.11 13.56 -29.17
C LYS A 553 -6.10 12.42 -29.05
N LEU A 554 -4.86 12.75 -28.75
CA LEU A 554 -3.78 11.77 -28.61
C LEU A 554 -4.01 10.85 -27.39
N ALA A 555 -4.51 11.37 -26.27
CA ALA A 555 -4.83 10.57 -25.09
C ALA A 555 -5.99 9.60 -25.36
N VAL A 556 -7.06 10.07 -26.00
CA VAL A 556 -8.21 9.23 -26.39
C VAL A 556 -7.77 8.15 -27.37
N GLN A 557 -6.98 8.50 -28.40
CA GLN A 557 -6.48 7.52 -29.35
C GLN A 557 -5.60 6.47 -28.66
N LYS A 558 -4.65 6.90 -27.82
CA LYS A 558 -3.80 5.97 -27.07
C LYS A 558 -4.63 5.05 -26.18
N PHE A 559 -5.67 5.57 -25.54
CA PHE A 559 -6.56 4.75 -24.71
C PHE A 559 -7.31 3.71 -25.55
N ARG A 560 -7.83 4.09 -26.72
CA ARG A 560 -8.43 3.16 -27.70
C ARG A 560 -7.46 2.04 -28.08
N ASP A 561 -6.22 2.40 -28.42
CA ASP A 561 -5.19 1.44 -28.84
C ASP A 561 -4.87 0.44 -27.72
N ILE A 562 -4.77 0.92 -26.48
CA ILE A 562 -4.53 0.09 -25.30
C ILE A 562 -5.69 -0.89 -25.07
N LEU A 563 -6.93 -0.41 -25.15
CA LEU A 563 -8.11 -1.25 -24.95
C LEU A 563 -8.23 -2.32 -26.04
N ALA A 564 -7.93 -1.97 -27.29
CA ALA A 564 -7.92 -2.91 -28.40
C ALA A 564 -6.85 -4.00 -28.24
N SER A 565 -5.67 -3.64 -27.72
CA SER A 565 -4.53 -4.55 -27.63
C SER A 565 -4.57 -5.50 -26.43
N ASN A 566 -5.16 -5.08 -25.30
CA ASN A 566 -5.08 -5.85 -24.04
C ASN A 566 -6.39 -6.55 -23.67
N PHE A 567 -7.53 -6.14 -24.24
CA PHE A 567 -8.85 -6.69 -23.88
C PHE A 567 -9.66 -7.11 -25.13
N PRO A 568 -9.18 -8.10 -25.90
CA PRO A 568 -9.88 -8.58 -27.08
C PRO A 568 -11.12 -9.43 -26.73
N ASP A 569 -11.14 -10.10 -25.57
CA ASP A 569 -12.24 -10.95 -25.12
C ASP A 569 -13.07 -10.27 -24.03
N GLU A 570 -14.19 -9.68 -24.45
CA GLU A 570 -15.10 -8.91 -23.59
C GLU A 570 -15.92 -9.78 -22.63
N SER A 571 -16.02 -11.09 -22.90
CA SER A 571 -16.84 -12.00 -22.10
C SER A 571 -16.35 -12.15 -20.66
N LYS A 572 -15.04 -11.93 -20.43
CA LYS A 572 -14.41 -12.05 -19.12
C LYS A 572 -14.64 -10.84 -18.22
N PHE A 573 -14.90 -9.67 -18.80
CA PHE A 573 -15.02 -8.43 -18.04
C PHE A 573 -16.06 -7.50 -18.67
N PRO A 574 -17.35 -7.61 -18.28
CA PRO A 574 -18.46 -6.85 -18.88
C PRO A 574 -18.29 -5.32 -18.83
N ILE A 575 -17.53 -4.81 -17.85
CA ILE A 575 -17.24 -3.37 -17.74
C ILE A 575 -16.47 -2.83 -18.95
N PHE A 576 -15.65 -3.65 -19.61
CA PHE A 576 -14.88 -3.20 -20.77
C PHE A 576 -15.76 -3.00 -22.00
N THR A 577 -16.89 -3.69 -22.14
CA THR A 577 -17.86 -3.41 -23.19
C THR A 577 -18.42 -2.00 -23.02
N LYS A 578 -18.91 -1.65 -21.82
CA LYS A 578 -19.39 -0.29 -21.50
C LYS A 578 -18.29 0.77 -21.69
N LEU A 579 -17.05 0.45 -21.31
CA LEU A 579 -15.90 1.33 -21.51
C LEU A 579 -15.64 1.59 -23.00
N LYS A 580 -15.63 0.55 -23.83
CA LYS A 580 -15.42 0.66 -25.29
C LYS A 580 -16.56 1.45 -25.95
N GLU A 581 -17.81 1.20 -25.57
CA GLU A 581 -18.97 1.95 -26.07
C GLU A 581 -18.80 3.46 -25.85
N VAL A 582 -18.40 3.87 -24.65
CA VAL A 582 -18.15 5.29 -24.33
C VAL A 582 -16.94 5.81 -25.08
N ILE A 583 -15.80 5.10 -25.04
CA ILE A 583 -14.53 5.56 -25.62
C ILE A 583 -14.57 5.62 -27.15
N GLN A 584 -15.44 4.84 -27.81
CA GLN A 584 -15.62 4.89 -29.27
C GLN A 584 -16.60 5.97 -29.73
N ASN A 585 -17.41 6.53 -28.82
CA ASN A 585 -18.38 7.57 -29.14
C ASN A 585 -17.77 8.98 -29.01
N ASP A 586 -17.27 9.52 -30.13
CA ASP A 586 -16.65 10.85 -30.18
C ASP A 586 -17.58 11.98 -29.72
N GLU A 587 -18.89 11.86 -29.98
CA GLU A 587 -19.88 12.86 -29.57
C GLU A 587 -20.04 12.87 -28.05
N VAL A 588 -20.20 11.70 -27.43
CA VAL A 588 -20.28 11.57 -25.97
C VAL A 588 -19.01 12.06 -25.30
N LEU A 589 -17.83 11.67 -25.81
CA LEU A 589 -16.56 12.13 -25.26
C LEU A 589 -16.39 13.64 -25.38
N LYS A 590 -16.72 14.22 -26.52
CA LYS A 590 -16.66 15.68 -26.70
C LYS A 590 -17.64 16.40 -25.78
N ASN A 591 -18.87 15.89 -25.67
CA ASN A 591 -19.95 16.56 -24.97
C ASN A 591 -19.83 16.46 -23.44
N TYR A 592 -19.33 15.36 -22.89
CA TYR A 592 -19.38 15.11 -21.44
C TYR A 592 -18.02 14.96 -20.75
N TYR A 593 -16.93 14.85 -21.51
CA TYR A 593 -15.59 14.57 -20.97
C TYR A 593 -14.57 15.65 -21.29
N PHE A 594 -14.59 16.22 -22.50
CA PHE A 594 -13.54 17.14 -22.96
C PHE A 594 -13.37 18.37 -22.06
N ASN A 595 -14.46 19.02 -21.63
CA ASN A 595 -14.35 20.21 -20.79
C ASN A 595 -13.76 19.91 -19.42
N ALA A 596 -14.17 18.81 -18.78
CA ALA A 596 -13.63 18.38 -17.50
C ALA A 596 -12.14 18.01 -17.64
N PHE A 597 -11.79 17.25 -18.67
CA PHE A 597 -10.41 16.93 -19.02
C PHE A 597 -9.57 18.20 -19.19
N LYS A 598 -10.04 19.15 -20.00
CA LYS A 598 -9.36 20.41 -20.29
C LYS A 598 -9.14 21.24 -19.02
N ASN A 599 -10.16 21.31 -18.14
CA ASN A 599 -10.05 22.00 -16.86
C ASN A 599 -9.00 21.34 -15.94
N SER A 600 -8.98 20.01 -15.89
CA SER A 600 -8.04 19.25 -15.06
C SER A 600 -6.59 19.27 -15.55
N LEU A 601 -6.32 19.63 -16.82
CA LEU A 601 -4.94 19.66 -17.34
C LEU A 601 -4.01 20.60 -16.57
N ILE A 602 -4.52 21.71 -16.04
CA ILE A 602 -3.69 22.62 -15.23
C ILE A 602 -3.14 21.94 -13.97
N ILE A 603 -3.91 21.01 -13.42
CA ILE A 603 -3.52 20.21 -12.27
C ILE A 603 -2.51 19.13 -12.69
N VAL A 604 -2.72 18.49 -13.84
CA VAL A 604 -1.75 17.54 -14.40
C VAL A 604 -0.39 18.21 -14.61
N ASP A 605 -0.37 19.41 -15.18
CA ASP A 605 0.86 20.16 -15.45
C ASP A 605 1.51 20.65 -14.16
N LEU A 606 0.70 21.09 -13.18
CA LEU A 606 1.19 21.41 -11.84
C LEU A 606 1.90 20.21 -11.21
N VAL A 607 1.28 19.03 -11.23
CA VAL A 607 1.86 17.80 -10.70
C VAL A 607 3.17 17.48 -11.41
N MET A 608 3.16 17.42 -12.75
CA MET A 608 4.34 16.98 -13.51
C MET A 608 5.50 17.95 -13.51
N LYS A 609 5.22 19.27 -13.51
CA LYS A 609 6.28 20.28 -13.59
C LYS A 609 6.79 20.67 -12.21
N VAL A 610 5.91 20.70 -11.20
CA VAL A 610 6.24 21.24 -9.87
C VAL A 610 6.46 20.14 -8.82
N PHE A 611 5.61 19.11 -8.76
CA PHE A 611 5.62 18.12 -7.67
C PHE A 611 6.34 16.81 -8.00
N TYR A 612 6.36 16.37 -9.25
CA TYR A 612 7.04 15.16 -9.65
C TYR A 612 8.55 15.28 -9.38
N SER A 613 9.11 14.28 -8.68
CA SER A 613 10.53 14.21 -8.38
C SER A 613 11.21 13.06 -9.12
N SER A 614 12.23 13.39 -9.90
CA SER A 614 13.12 12.39 -10.49
C SER A 614 13.91 11.61 -9.45
N ASN A 615 14.19 12.19 -8.27
CA ASN A 615 14.91 11.53 -7.20
C ASN A 615 14.09 10.40 -6.56
N ILE A 616 12.78 10.63 -6.34
CA ILE A 616 11.86 9.59 -5.86
C ILE A 616 11.79 8.46 -6.88
N ARG A 617 11.56 8.79 -8.15
CA ARG A 617 11.51 7.79 -9.23
C ARG A 617 12.80 7.01 -9.33
N ALA A 618 13.95 7.69 -9.30
CA ALA A 618 15.25 7.03 -9.36
C ALA A 618 15.40 6.04 -8.20
N LYS A 619 14.99 6.42 -6.97
CA LYS A 619 15.08 5.52 -5.83
C LYS A 619 14.17 4.29 -5.95
N LEU A 620 12.98 4.44 -6.50
CA LEU A 620 12.02 3.34 -6.72
C LEU A 620 12.47 2.34 -7.78
N LEU A 621 13.40 2.73 -8.65
CA LEU A 621 13.94 1.94 -9.76
C LEU A 621 15.44 1.64 -9.59
N ASP A 622 15.95 1.78 -8.36
CA ASP A 622 17.38 1.66 -8.01
C ASP A 622 17.79 0.20 -7.75
N ASP A 623 17.79 -0.63 -8.81
CA ASP A 623 18.11 -2.05 -8.73
C ASP A 623 19.05 -2.47 -9.87
N GLU A 624 20.12 -3.20 -9.54
CA GLU A 624 21.13 -3.65 -10.49
C GLU A 624 20.61 -4.68 -11.51
N HIS A 625 19.50 -5.35 -11.21
CA HIS A 625 18.89 -6.34 -12.07
C HIS A 625 17.93 -5.74 -13.10
N ILE A 626 17.68 -4.44 -13.08
CA ILE A 626 16.80 -3.78 -14.05
C ILE A 626 17.53 -3.51 -15.35
N ILE A 627 16.93 -3.96 -16.45
CA ILE A 627 17.35 -3.64 -17.81
C ILE A 627 16.20 -2.90 -18.50
N PHE A 628 16.53 -1.79 -19.15
CA PHE A 628 15.60 -1.06 -20.01
C PHE A 628 15.88 -1.44 -21.46
N GLU A 629 15.00 -2.27 -22.03
CA GLU A 629 15.09 -2.66 -23.43
C GLU A 629 14.33 -1.65 -24.29
N ARG A 630 15.03 -1.12 -25.31
CA ARG A 630 14.44 -0.19 -26.27
C ARG A 630 14.18 -0.94 -27.57
N ASP A 631 12.91 -1.14 -27.87
CA ASP A 631 12.46 -1.61 -29.17
C ASP A 631 12.18 -0.39 -30.05
N GLU A 632 12.88 -0.27 -31.18
CA GLU A 632 12.72 0.87 -32.11
C GLU A 632 11.29 1.00 -32.65
N THR A 633 10.49 -0.07 -32.61
CA THR A 633 9.09 -0.09 -33.05
C THR A 633 8.11 0.29 -31.95
N LYS A 634 8.53 0.28 -30.67
CA LYS A 634 7.68 0.62 -29.53
C LYS A 634 7.94 2.05 -29.06
N GLN A 635 6.85 2.74 -28.69
CA GLN A 635 6.92 4.09 -28.11
C GLN A 635 7.38 4.11 -26.64
N GLU A 636 7.38 2.95 -25.97
CA GLU A 636 7.72 2.83 -24.55
C GLU A 636 8.82 1.78 -24.39
N GLU A 637 9.86 2.10 -23.61
CA GLU A 637 10.91 1.15 -23.23
C GLU A 637 10.32 0.04 -22.36
N GLU A 638 10.78 -1.19 -22.57
CA GLU A 638 10.36 -2.35 -21.79
C GLU A 638 11.25 -2.46 -20.55
N LEU A 639 10.61 -2.60 -19.38
CA LEU A 639 11.34 -2.90 -18.14
C LEU A 639 11.45 -4.41 -18.03
N VAL A 640 12.67 -4.91 -18.08
CA VAL A 640 13.00 -6.32 -17.87
C VAL A 640 13.73 -6.43 -16.54
N TYR A 641 13.33 -7.41 -15.75
CA TYR A 641 14.04 -7.77 -14.53
C TYR A 641 14.88 -9.01 -14.83
N ASN A 642 16.20 -8.87 -14.81
CA ASN A 642 17.16 -9.90 -15.23
C ASN A 642 17.30 -11.01 -14.17
N ILE A 643 16.25 -11.81 -14.03
CA ILE A 643 16.24 -13.06 -13.27
C ILE A 643 15.71 -14.15 -14.19
N GLU A 644 16.39 -15.29 -14.21
CA GLU A 644 15.91 -16.52 -14.83
C GLU A 644 14.58 -16.99 -14.15
N GLU A 645 13.88 -17.99 -14.67
CA GLU A 645 12.58 -18.41 -14.10
C GLU A 645 12.73 -19.40 -12.93
N GLY A 646 12.15 -19.12 -11.74
CA GLY A 646 12.22 -20.00 -10.57
C GLY A 646 12.89 -19.40 -9.32
N PHE A 647 13.57 -20.25 -8.54
CA PHE A 647 14.30 -19.85 -7.32
C PHE A 647 15.78 -19.64 -7.60
N TYR A 648 16.34 -18.55 -7.08
CA TYR A 648 17.73 -18.15 -7.30
C TYR A 648 18.42 -17.78 -5.99
N ASP A 649 19.76 -17.94 -5.96
CA ASP A 649 20.63 -17.43 -4.90
C ASP A 649 20.83 -15.91 -5.06
N LEU A 650 19.73 -15.17 -5.27
CA LEU A 650 19.70 -13.72 -5.49
C LEU A 650 18.82 -13.06 -4.43
N LYS A 651 19.16 -11.81 -4.13
CA LYS A 651 18.39 -10.94 -3.25
C LYS A 651 17.64 -9.95 -4.14
N ILE A 652 16.32 -9.87 -4.00
CA ILE A 652 15.54 -8.82 -4.64
C ILE A 652 15.68 -7.60 -3.76
N ASP A 653 16.41 -6.57 -4.18
CA ASP A 653 16.58 -5.35 -3.38
C ASP A 653 15.38 -4.39 -3.52
N CYS A 654 14.81 -4.30 -4.72
CA CYS A 654 13.68 -3.42 -5.01
C CYS A 654 12.41 -4.21 -5.33
N PRO A 655 11.40 -4.22 -4.43
CA PRO A 655 10.18 -5.00 -4.65
C PRO A 655 9.29 -4.44 -5.79
N ILE A 656 9.34 -3.13 -6.05
CA ILE A 656 8.47 -2.48 -7.04
C ILE A 656 8.77 -2.94 -8.49
N PRO A 657 10.02 -2.84 -9.00
CA PRO A 657 10.32 -3.23 -10.37
C PRO A 657 10.14 -4.74 -10.59
N PHE A 658 10.45 -5.54 -9.56
CA PHE A 658 10.22 -6.98 -9.56
C PHE A 658 8.73 -7.32 -9.71
N LEU A 659 7.86 -6.74 -8.87
CA LEU A 659 6.40 -6.94 -8.99
C LEU A 659 5.88 -6.44 -10.34
N PHE A 660 6.30 -5.26 -10.79
CA PHE A 660 5.84 -4.69 -12.05
C PHE A 660 6.22 -5.55 -13.26
N TYR A 661 7.42 -6.12 -13.26
CA TYR A 661 7.86 -7.07 -14.29
C TYR A 661 6.97 -8.32 -14.32
N SER A 662 6.71 -8.93 -13.17
CA SER A 662 5.86 -10.12 -13.06
C SER A 662 4.42 -9.84 -13.48
N MET A 663 3.86 -8.68 -13.09
CA MET A 663 2.54 -8.24 -13.56
C MET A 663 2.49 -8.07 -15.08
N THR A 664 3.59 -7.60 -15.68
CA THR A 664 3.71 -7.46 -17.14
C THR A 664 3.69 -8.80 -17.85
N LYS A 665 4.37 -9.81 -17.30
CA LYS A 665 4.31 -11.19 -17.81
C LYS A 665 2.90 -11.78 -17.72
N ILE A 666 2.19 -11.53 -16.62
CA ILE A 666 0.80 -11.99 -16.45
C ILE A 666 -0.13 -11.33 -17.46
N LEU A 667 0.02 -10.02 -17.68
CA LEU A 667 -0.75 -9.30 -18.70
C LEU A 667 -0.50 -9.86 -20.11
N LYS A 668 0.69 -10.39 -20.39
CA LYS A 668 1.04 -11.05 -21.66
C LYS A 668 0.58 -12.52 -21.75
N GLY A 669 0.03 -13.07 -20.66
CA GLY A 669 -0.40 -14.48 -20.60
C GLY A 669 0.75 -15.47 -20.47
N GLU A 670 1.92 -15.04 -20.01
CA GLU A 670 3.10 -15.91 -19.85
C GLU A 670 2.98 -16.85 -18.63
N TYR A 671 2.10 -16.53 -17.68
CA TYR A 671 1.82 -17.38 -16.52
C TYR A 671 0.55 -18.21 -16.72
N LYS A 672 0.59 -19.47 -16.28
CA LYS A 672 -0.60 -20.31 -16.19
C LYS A 672 -1.44 -19.89 -14.99
N ILE A 673 -2.74 -19.69 -15.21
CA ILE A 673 -3.69 -19.28 -14.16
C ILE A 673 -3.68 -20.23 -12.96
N ASN A 674 -3.52 -21.54 -13.20
CA ASN A 674 -3.51 -22.56 -12.15
C ASN A 674 -2.31 -22.43 -11.19
N ASP A 675 -1.24 -21.73 -11.60
CA ASP A 675 -0.02 -21.58 -10.81
C ASP A 675 0.02 -20.25 -10.04
N ILE A 676 -0.98 -19.36 -10.21
CA ILE A 676 -1.00 -18.01 -9.60
C ILE A 676 -0.80 -18.05 -8.09
N GLU A 677 -1.40 -19.01 -7.38
CA GLU A 677 -1.25 -19.08 -5.91
C GLU A 677 0.18 -19.44 -5.50
N ARG A 678 0.81 -20.38 -6.22
CA ARG A 678 2.21 -20.77 -6.01
C ARG A 678 3.15 -19.62 -6.31
N GLU A 679 2.96 -18.98 -7.47
CA GLU A 679 3.77 -17.85 -7.91
C GLU A 679 3.63 -16.67 -6.96
N THR A 680 2.41 -16.38 -6.49
CA THR A 680 2.14 -15.35 -5.49
C THR A 680 2.94 -15.62 -4.22
N SER A 681 2.91 -16.85 -3.70
CA SER A 681 3.72 -17.25 -2.54
C SER A 681 5.21 -17.08 -2.79
N LEU A 682 5.72 -17.50 -3.96
CA LEU A 682 7.12 -17.31 -4.33
C LEU A 682 7.52 -15.84 -4.32
N HIS A 683 6.69 -14.95 -4.85
CA HIS A 683 6.97 -13.51 -4.89
C HIS A 683 6.97 -12.89 -3.49
N PHE A 684 6.09 -13.33 -2.58
CA PHE A 684 6.17 -12.90 -1.18
C PHE A 684 7.48 -13.35 -0.54
N LEU A 685 7.94 -14.58 -0.77
CA LEU A 685 9.25 -15.01 -0.27
C LEU A 685 10.40 -14.20 -0.85
N ALA A 686 10.36 -13.88 -2.14
CA ALA A 686 11.38 -13.07 -2.81
C ALA A 686 11.43 -11.64 -2.24
N MET A 687 10.27 -11.06 -1.96
CA MET A 687 10.16 -9.75 -1.33
C MET A 687 10.42 -9.77 0.17
N ASN A 688 10.41 -10.91 0.85
CA ASN A 688 10.64 -11.00 2.30
C ASN A 688 12.10 -10.72 2.71
N SER A 689 13.07 -10.76 1.79
CA SER A 689 14.49 -10.62 2.14
C SER A 689 14.79 -9.26 2.78
N LYS A 690 15.46 -9.25 3.95
CA LYS A 690 15.87 -8.01 4.62
C LYS A 690 16.92 -7.26 3.81
N SER A 691 16.79 -5.93 3.71
CA SER A 691 17.75 -5.04 3.03
C SER A 691 19.03 -4.89 3.82
#